data_AF-A0AA39DL82-F1
#
_entry.id   AF-A0AA39DL82-F1
#
_cell.length_a   1.000
_cell.length_b   1.000
_cell.length_c   1.000
_cell.angle_alpha   90.00
_cell.angle_beta   90.00
_cell.angle_gamma   90.00
#
_symmetry.space_group_name_H-M   'P 1'
#
loop_
_entity.id
_entity.type
_entity.pdbx_description
1 polymer ?
#
loop_
_entity_poly.entity_id
_entity_poly.type
_entity_poly.pdbx_seq_one_letter_code
_entity_poly.pdbx_strand_id
1 'polypeptide(L)'
;MLRLWRLRRVSSLFARLEKDRKFNYFWVRCAKLICVTVFAVHCAACFYYLLAARYHDPEKTWIGASMNNFLEQSLWIRYVTAIYWSITTLTTVGYGDLHPENTREMIFDIFYMLFNLGLTAYLIGNMTNLVVHGTSRTRRFRDTIQAASSFAQRNQLPVRLQDQMLAHLCLKFRTDSEGLQQQETLDSLPKAIRSSISHFLFYSLLDKVYLFRGVSNDLLFQLVSEMKAEYFPPKEDLILQNEAPTDFYIVVSGALDLLVLKNGTEQIVGQAKTGDLCGEIGVLCYRPQLFTVRTKRLCQLLRMNRTTFLNIVQANVGDGTIIMNNLLQHLKDLKDPIMEGVLVETENMLARGRMDLPLSLCFATLRGDDLLLHQLLKRGLDPNESDSNGRTALHIAASKGSESCVLLLLDYGAGPNSRDSEGVVPLWEAMVGGHKSVIQLLVDSGANINSGDVGHFACTAAEQNNLNLLKQIVHYGGDVTQPKNTGNTALHAAVSEENIEMVKFLLDQGADIDRTNEHGWTPRDLADQQGHEDIKALFESCKEHKSQSTIGISEERHGIRFLGKFKSDPSIFPLPQEGCSPAADGSWGQNRPRRRTNKFHNSLFGIMSAARTGERDMLLSVNVTKSARSGGSYPARVRISCPEKGDRAGKLMLLPESFQELLEIGAKKFGISHTKVQTEDGAEIDAIELIRDGDHLVFVSDG
;
A
#
# COMPACT_ATOMS: atom_id res chain seq x y z
N MET A 1 33.52 -55.12 -8.14
CA MET A 1 32.63 -54.08 -8.69
C MET A 1 31.41 -53.73 -7.84
N LEU A 2 30.56 -54.67 -7.36
CA LEU A 2 29.25 -54.36 -6.74
C LEU A 2 29.19 -53.23 -5.67
N ARG A 3 30.28 -52.94 -4.95
CA ARG A 3 30.38 -51.78 -4.03
C ARG A 3 30.04 -50.43 -4.71
N LEU A 4 30.23 -50.31 -6.03
CA LEU A 4 29.91 -49.11 -6.82
C LEU A 4 28.42 -48.73 -6.81
N TRP A 5 27.50 -49.66 -6.50
CA TRP A 5 26.07 -49.35 -6.31
C TRP A 5 25.82 -48.21 -5.29
N ARG A 6 26.74 -48.03 -4.34
CA ARG A 6 26.70 -46.94 -3.34
C ARG A 6 26.77 -45.53 -3.97
N LEU A 7 27.31 -45.38 -5.19
CA LEU A 7 27.39 -44.11 -5.92
C LEU A 7 26.02 -43.48 -6.24
N ARG A 8 24.92 -44.25 -6.20
CA ARG A 8 23.56 -43.71 -6.30
C ARG A 8 23.28 -42.61 -5.26
N ARG A 9 23.94 -42.65 -4.09
CA ARG A 9 23.87 -41.58 -3.07
C ARG A 9 24.45 -40.26 -3.57
N VAL A 10 25.58 -40.30 -4.29
CA VAL A 10 26.25 -39.11 -4.86
C VAL A 10 25.40 -38.53 -6.01
N SER A 11 24.86 -39.39 -6.88
CA SER A 11 23.91 -38.97 -7.93
C SER A 11 22.68 -38.27 -7.33
N SER A 12 22.11 -38.83 -6.25
CA SER A 12 20.99 -38.21 -5.51
C SER A 12 21.37 -36.93 -4.76
N LEU A 13 22.66 -36.69 -4.45
CA LEU A 13 23.11 -35.44 -3.85
C LEU A 13 23.13 -34.33 -4.89
N PHE A 14 23.76 -34.56 -6.06
CA PHE A 14 23.74 -33.59 -7.16
C PHE A 14 22.32 -33.24 -7.60
N ALA A 15 21.42 -34.22 -7.72
CA ALA A 15 20.01 -33.99 -8.05
C ALA A 15 19.20 -33.22 -6.97
N ARG A 16 19.74 -33.04 -5.76
CA ARG A 16 19.20 -32.14 -4.73
C ARG A 16 19.86 -30.76 -4.79
N LEU A 17 21.18 -30.69 -4.93
CA LEU A 17 21.94 -29.44 -5.06
C LEU A 17 21.55 -28.65 -6.32
N GLU A 18 21.21 -29.32 -7.42
CA GLU A 18 20.66 -28.71 -8.65
C GLU A 18 19.28 -28.06 -8.45
N LYS A 19 18.58 -28.33 -7.34
CA LYS A 19 17.25 -27.79 -7.00
C LYS A 19 17.26 -26.83 -5.82
N ASP A 20 18.35 -26.75 -5.06
CA ASP A 20 18.46 -25.87 -3.90
C ASP A 20 18.90 -24.46 -4.35
N ARG A 21 18.03 -23.48 -4.14
CA ARG A 21 18.25 -22.06 -4.45
C ARG A 21 19.52 -21.48 -3.79
N LYS A 22 20.06 -22.11 -2.75
CA LYS A 22 21.31 -21.70 -2.10
C LYS A 22 22.57 -22.00 -2.90
N PHE A 23 22.51 -22.87 -3.92
CA PHE A 23 23.67 -23.28 -4.71
C PHE A 23 23.58 -22.77 -6.16
N ASN A 24 24.71 -22.32 -6.71
CA ASN A 24 24.77 -21.92 -8.10
C ASN A 24 24.75 -23.16 -9.01
N TYR A 25 23.63 -23.34 -9.71
CA TYR A 25 23.37 -24.41 -10.68
C TYR A 25 24.52 -24.64 -11.69
N PHE A 26 25.17 -23.57 -12.17
CA PHE A 26 26.32 -23.66 -13.08
C PHE A 26 27.45 -24.47 -12.46
N TRP A 27 27.89 -24.08 -11.26
CA TRP A 27 29.01 -24.74 -10.57
C TRP A 27 28.67 -26.16 -10.13
N VAL A 28 27.44 -26.42 -9.68
CA VAL A 28 26.98 -27.77 -9.33
C VAL A 28 27.02 -28.70 -10.55
N ARG A 29 26.55 -28.23 -11.71
CA ARG A 29 26.53 -29.03 -12.95
C ARG A 29 27.94 -29.23 -13.53
N CYS A 30 28.81 -28.22 -13.48
CA CYS A 30 30.22 -28.37 -13.86
C CYS A 30 30.96 -29.38 -12.95
N ALA A 31 30.82 -29.26 -11.62
CA ALA A 31 31.44 -30.18 -10.66
C ALA A 31 30.98 -31.63 -10.88
N LYS A 32 29.68 -31.85 -11.11
CA LYS A 32 29.12 -33.17 -11.45
C LYS A 32 29.78 -33.80 -12.68
N LEU A 33 30.01 -33.02 -13.74
CA LEU A 33 30.64 -33.49 -14.97
C LEU A 33 32.12 -33.81 -14.76
N ILE A 34 32.85 -32.96 -14.03
CA ILE A 34 34.26 -33.20 -13.65
C ILE A 34 34.39 -34.46 -12.78
N CYS A 35 33.50 -34.69 -11.82
CA CYS A 35 33.49 -35.92 -11.02
C CYS A 35 33.26 -37.17 -11.89
N VAL A 36 32.44 -37.10 -12.94
CA VAL A 36 32.21 -38.22 -13.86
C VAL A 36 33.43 -38.49 -14.74
N THR A 37 34.09 -37.47 -15.29
CA THR A 37 35.29 -37.68 -16.13
C THR A 37 36.48 -38.20 -15.33
N VAL A 38 36.77 -37.61 -14.17
CA VAL A 38 37.86 -38.07 -13.29
C VAL A 38 37.63 -39.52 -12.84
N PHE A 39 36.38 -39.89 -12.53
CA PHE A 39 36.04 -41.27 -12.19
C PHE A 39 36.20 -42.23 -13.38
N ALA A 40 35.84 -41.83 -14.60
CA ALA A 40 36.01 -42.63 -15.81
C ALA A 40 37.50 -42.91 -16.11
N VAL A 41 38.34 -41.87 -16.11
CA VAL A 41 39.80 -41.98 -16.30
C VAL A 41 40.42 -42.89 -15.24
N HIS A 42 40.08 -42.69 -13.96
CA HIS A 42 40.59 -43.52 -12.88
C HIS A 42 40.21 -45.00 -13.06
N CYS A 43 38.96 -45.30 -13.43
CA CYS A 43 38.51 -46.68 -13.63
C CYS A 43 39.19 -47.35 -14.82
N ALA A 44 39.35 -46.65 -15.94
CA ALA A 44 40.01 -47.17 -17.13
C ALA A 44 41.52 -47.37 -16.91
N ALA A 45 42.23 -46.38 -16.35
CA ALA A 45 43.64 -46.50 -15.95
C ALA A 45 43.90 -47.73 -15.06
N CYS A 46 43.07 -47.95 -14.04
CA CYS A 46 43.19 -49.13 -13.18
C CYS A 46 42.91 -50.45 -13.91
N PHE A 47 42.06 -50.45 -14.94
CA PHE A 47 41.77 -51.64 -15.76
C PHE A 47 42.88 -51.93 -16.77
N TYR A 48 43.41 -50.90 -17.44
CA TYR A 48 44.59 -50.97 -18.31
C TYR A 48 45.82 -51.54 -17.58
N TYR A 49 46.08 -51.06 -16.36
CA TYR A 49 47.16 -51.62 -15.53
C TYR A 49 46.87 -53.08 -15.12
N LEU A 50 45.61 -53.42 -14.80
CA LEU A 50 45.20 -54.77 -14.44
C LEU A 50 45.32 -55.78 -15.60
N LEU A 51 45.12 -55.34 -16.85
CA LEU A 51 45.32 -56.17 -18.05
C LEU A 51 46.81 -56.52 -18.24
N ALA A 52 47.68 -55.50 -18.28
CA ALA A 52 49.13 -55.71 -18.45
C ALA A 52 49.74 -56.51 -17.29
N ALA A 53 49.40 -56.18 -16.04
CA ALA A 53 49.90 -56.89 -14.85
C ALA A 53 49.32 -58.32 -14.67
N ARG A 54 48.45 -58.78 -15.57
CA ARG A 54 47.93 -60.17 -15.64
C ARG A 54 48.21 -60.85 -16.98
N TYR A 55 49.03 -60.24 -17.83
CA TYR A 55 49.49 -60.89 -19.06
C TYR A 55 50.68 -61.84 -18.78
N HIS A 56 50.97 -62.73 -19.73
CA HIS A 56 52.00 -63.76 -19.54
C HIS A 56 53.40 -63.23 -19.88
N ASP A 57 53.52 -62.48 -20.98
CA ASP A 57 54.77 -61.90 -21.46
C ASP A 57 54.78 -60.40 -21.07
N PRO A 58 55.42 -59.98 -19.96
CA PRO A 58 55.29 -58.61 -19.46
C PRO A 58 55.78 -57.54 -20.44
N GLU A 59 56.81 -57.85 -21.24
CA GLU A 59 57.38 -56.98 -22.27
C GLU A 59 56.39 -56.64 -23.38
N LYS A 60 55.53 -57.59 -23.77
CA LYS A 60 54.49 -57.40 -24.80
C LYS A 60 53.24 -56.78 -24.19
N THR A 61 53.36 -55.62 -23.55
CA THR A 61 52.23 -54.86 -23.01
C THR A 61 52.47 -53.38 -23.25
N TRP A 62 51.40 -52.58 -23.32
CA TRP A 62 51.46 -51.11 -23.51
C TRP A 62 52.47 -50.38 -22.59
N ILE A 63 52.70 -50.90 -21.37
CA ILE A 63 53.66 -50.36 -20.39
C ILE A 63 54.98 -51.13 -20.37
N GLY A 64 55.01 -52.41 -20.73
CA GLY A 64 56.23 -53.21 -20.81
C GLY A 64 57.11 -52.85 -21.99
N ALA A 65 56.51 -52.50 -23.13
CA ALA A 65 57.23 -52.08 -24.34
C ALA A 65 57.93 -50.71 -24.17
N SER A 66 57.46 -49.90 -23.21
CA SER A 66 58.02 -48.57 -22.88
C SER A 66 58.83 -48.54 -21.57
N MET A 67 58.58 -49.47 -20.64
CA MET A 67 59.26 -49.55 -19.35
C MET A 67 59.63 -50.99 -18.97
N ASN A 68 60.87 -51.38 -19.27
CA ASN A 68 61.49 -52.60 -18.75
C ASN A 68 61.33 -52.68 -17.22
N ASN A 69 60.94 -53.85 -16.70
CA ASN A 69 60.65 -54.09 -15.29
C ASN A 69 59.64 -53.12 -14.62
N PHE A 70 58.57 -52.70 -15.33
CA PHE A 70 57.48 -51.92 -14.73
C PHE A 70 56.83 -52.56 -13.48
N LEU A 71 57.00 -53.88 -13.29
CA LEU A 71 56.54 -54.64 -12.11
C LEU A 71 57.38 -54.41 -10.85
N GLU A 72 58.54 -53.74 -10.94
CA GLU A 72 59.41 -53.37 -9.81
C GLU A 72 59.28 -51.88 -9.45
N GLN A 73 58.83 -51.04 -10.37
CA GLN A 73 58.69 -49.58 -10.22
C GLN A 73 57.76 -49.16 -9.07
N SER A 74 57.89 -47.93 -8.56
CA SER A 74 57.00 -47.45 -7.49
C SER A 74 55.52 -47.41 -7.92
N LEU A 75 54.59 -47.64 -6.98
CA LEU A 75 53.14 -47.57 -7.26
C LEU A 75 52.71 -46.22 -7.83
N TRP A 76 53.37 -45.12 -7.43
CA TRP A 76 53.13 -43.78 -7.94
C TRP A 76 53.42 -43.69 -9.45
N ILE A 77 54.61 -44.17 -9.88
CA ILE A 77 54.99 -44.18 -11.30
C ILE A 77 53.98 -45.00 -12.12
N ARG A 78 53.69 -46.24 -11.70
CA ARG A 78 52.74 -47.13 -12.41
C ARG A 78 51.35 -46.50 -12.55
N TYR A 79 50.85 -45.88 -11.47
CA TYR A 79 49.54 -45.23 -11.48
C TYR A 79 49.52 -43.96 -12.33
N VAL A 80 50.55 -43.12 -12.26
CA VAL A 80 50.65 -41.91 -13.09
C VAL A 80 50.75 -42.26 -14.57
N THR A 81 51.56 -43.25 -14.95
CA THR A 81 51.67 -43.71 -16.36
C THR A 81 50.34 -44.30 -16.87
N ALA A 82 49.59 -45.03 -16.04
CA ALA A 82 48.26 -45.55 -16.40
C ALA A 82 47.18 -44.45 -16.51
N ILE A 83 47.21 -43.45 -15.62
CA ILE A 83 46.33 -42.28 -15.70
C ILE A 83 46.67 -41.44 -16.94
N TYR A 84 47.95 -41.28 -17.25
CA TYR A 84 48.44 -40.59 -18.45
C TYR A 84 47.91 -41.26 -19.73
N TRP A 85 48.04 -42.59 -19.87
CA TRP A 85 47.49 -43.29 -21.03
C TRP A 85 45.96 -43.18 -21.12
N SER A 86 45.27 -43.27 -19.98
CA SER A 86 43.81 -43.19 -19.93
C SER A 86 43.25 -41.78 -20.18
N ILE A 87 44.00 -40.71 -19.86
CA ILE A 87 43.60 -39.34 -20.18
C ILE A 87 43.89 -38.98 -21.63
N THR A 88 45.05 -39.36 -22.20
CA THR A 88 45.39 -39.05 -23.61
C THR A 88 44.50 -39.78 -24.62
N THR A 89 43.97 -40.95 -24.24
CA THR A 89 42.94 -41.67 -25.01
C THR A 89 41.52 -41.12 -24.79
N LEU A 90 41.17 -40.63 -23.58
CA LEU A 90 39.88 -39.95 -23.34
C LEU A 90 39.78 -38.59 -24.04
N THR A 91 40.85 -37.79 -24.00
CA THR A 91 40.90 -36.47 -24.66
C THR A 91 41.17 -36.56 -26.17
N THR A 92 41.26 -37.79 -26.72
CA THR A 92 41.51 -38.06 -28.15
C THR A 92 42.80 -37.40 -28.69
N VAL A 93 43.81 -37.24 -27.83
CA VAL A 93 45.12 -36.66 -28.19
C VAL A 93 46.05 -37.71 -28.81
N GLY A 94 46.09 -38.92 -28.24
CA GLY A 94 46.70 -40.10 -28.86
C GLY A 94 48.14 -39.93 -29.39
N TYR A 95 49.10 -39.60 -28.52
CA TYR A 95 50.50 -39.37 -28.93
C TYR A 95 51.20 -40.60 -29.57
N GLY A 96 50.70 -41.82 -29.36
CA GLY A 96 51.27 -43.06 -29.90
C GLY A 96 52.45 -43.65 -29.11
N ASP A 97 52.94 -42.91 -28.11
CA ASP A 97 53.96 -43.33 -27.13
C ASP A 97 53.53 -44.55 -26.28
N LEU A 98 52.23 -44.67 -26.02
CA LEU A 98 51.60 -45.80 -25.33
C LEU A 98 50.43 -46.32 -26.18
N HIS A 99 50.52 -47.58 -26.60
CA HIS A 99 49.55 -48.23 -27.48
C HIS A 99 49.43 -49.74 -27.14
N PRO A 100 48.32 -50.39 -27.48
CA PRO A 100 48.10 -51.80 -27.12
C PRO A 100 48.90 -52.75 -28.01
N GLU A 101 49.78 -53.53 -27.39
CA GLU A 101 50.50 -54.64 -28.05
C GLU A 101 49.67 -55.93 -28.05
N ASN A 102 48.85 -56.14 -27.00
CA ASN A 102 48.06 -57.35 -26.85
C ASN A 102 46.68 -57.26 -27.50
N THR A 103 46.23 -58.36 -28.10
CA THR A 103 44.84 -58.54 -28.54
C THR A 103 43.80 -58.27 -27.44
N ARG A 104 44.13 -58.58 -26.17
CA ARG A 104 43.29 -58.26 -25.00
C ARG A 104 43.24 -56.77 -24.67
N GLU A 105 44.32 -56.04 -24.91
CA GLU A 105 44.40 -54.60 -24.72
C GLU A 105 43.66 -53.90 -25.86
N MET A 106 43.94 -54.27 -27.12
CA MET A 106 43.24 -53.79 -28.33
C MET A 106 41.71 -53.91 -28.22
N ILE A 107 41.19 -55.05 -27.73
CA ILE A 107 39.74 -55.24 -27.53
C ILE A 107 39.19 -54.27 -26.48
N PHE A 108 39.92 -54.03 -25.38
CA PHE A 108 39.48 -53.08 -24.36
C PHE A 108 39.57 -51.63 -24.85
N ASP A 109 40.60 -51.27 -25.62
CA ASP A 109 40.73 -49.97 -26.27
C ASP A 109 39.57 -49.66 -27.23
N ILE A 110 39.14 -50.62 -28.04
CA ILE A 110 37.96 -50.45 -28.92
C ILE A 110 36.70 -50.09 -28.09
N PHE A 111 36.48 -50.75 -26.96
CA PHE A 111 35.36 -50.42 -26.07
C PHE A 111 35.55 -49.08 -25.35
N TYR A 112 36.77 -48.74 -24.92
CA TYR A 112 37.04 -47.48 -24.23
C TYR A 112 36.94 -46.28 -25.19
N MET A 113 37.48 -46.37 -26.41
CA MET A 113 37.31 -45.35 -27.45
C MET A 113 35.84 -45.11 -27.80
N LEU A 114 35.04 -46.17 -27.92
CA LEU A 114 33.60 -46.06 -28.15
C LEU A 114 32.86 -45.37 -26.99
N PHE A 115 33.25 -45.68 -25.75
CA PHE A 115 32.75 -44.99 -24.56
C PHE A 115 33.19 -43.52 -24.51
N ASN A 116 34.44 -43.22 -24.86
CA ASN A 116 35.00 -41.87 -24.88
C ASN A 116 34.29 -40.98 -25.91
N LEU A 117 33.93 -41.51 -27.08
CA LEU A 117 33.11 -40.83 -28.08
C LEU A 117 31.74 -40.42 -27.51
N GLY A 118 31.07 -41.32 -26.78
CA GLY A 118 29.81 -41.03 -26.09
C GLY A 118 29.96 -40.00 -24.95
N LEU A 119 31.02 -40.11 -24.15
CA LEU A 119 31.29 -39.23 -23.01
C LEU A 119 31.68 -37.81 -23.46
N THR A 120 32.53 -37.67 -24.48
CA THR A 120 32.90 -36.38 -25.06
C THR A 120 31.71 -35.67 -25.68
N ALA A 121 30.88 -36.37 -26.47
CA ALA A 121 29.62 -35.81 -26.99
C ALA A 121 28.67 -35.35 -25.87
N TYR A 122 28.54 -36.12 -24.79
CA TYR A 122 27.75 -35.75 -23.61
C TYR A 122 28.29 -34.51 -22.88
N LEU A 123 29.61 -34.39 -22.73
CA LEU A 123 30.26 -33.22 -22.14
C LEU A 123 30.01 -31.96 -22.97
N ILE A 124 30.23 -32.04 -24.28
CA ILE A 124 30.01 -30.94 -25.23
C ILE A 124 28.55 -30.48 -25.14
N GLY A 125 27.58 -31.39 -25.28
CA GLY A 125 26.16 -31.04 -25.21
C GLY A 125 25.74 -30.38 -23.89
N ASN A 126 26.32 -30.78 -22.76
CA ASN A 126 26.08 -30.12 -21.47
C ASN A 126 26.72 -28.73 -21.39
N MET A 127 27.96 -28.56 -21.87
CA MET A 127 28.65 -27.27 -21.90
C MET A 127 27.95 -26.28 -22.84
N THR A 128 27.57 -26.70 -24.05
CA THR A 128 26.82 -25.88 -25.00
C THR A 128 25.51 -25.39 -24.40
N ASN A 129 24.72 -26.27 -23.77
CA ASN A 129 23.48 -25.88 -23.10
C ASN A 129 23.72 -24.84 -21.98
N LEU A 130 24.78 -25.03 -21.19
CA LEU A 130 25.13 -24.13 -20.09
C LEU A 130 25.60 -22.75 -20.57
N VAL A 131 26.38 -22.69 -21.66
CA VAL A 131 26.80 -21.44 -22.33
C VAL A 131 25.61 -20.72 -22.96
N VAL A 132 24.69 -21.45 -23.61
CA VAL A 132 23.45 -20.89 -24.18
C VAL A 132 22.60 -20.26 -23.08
N HIS A 133 22.40 -20.95 -21.95
CA HIS A 133 21.68 -20.37 -20.81
C HIS A 133 22.38 -19.13 -20.26
N GLY A 134 23.69 -19.18 -20.01
CA GLY A 134 24.46 -18.05 -19.45
C GLY A 134 24.49 -16.80 -20.33
N THR A 135 24.44 -16.96 -21.66
CA THR A 135 24.46 -15.84 -22.63
C THR A 135 23.08 -15.37 -23.08
N SER A 136 22.02 -16.16 -22.82
CA SER A 136 20.66 -15.95 -23.32
C SER A 136 20.09 -14.55 -23.10
N ARG A 137 20.28 -13.96 -21.91
CA ARG A 137 19.76 -12.63 -21.54
C ARG A 137 20.41 -11.52 -22.39
N THR A 138 21.74 -11.49 -22.45
CA THR A 138 22.51 -10.52 -23.24
C THR A 138 22.30 -10.69 -24.74
N ARG A 139 22.09 -11.93 -25.21
CA ARG A 139 21.71 -12.20 -26.60
C ARG A 139 20.36 -11.59 -26.92
N ARG A 140 19.30 -11.94 -26.17
CA ARG A 140 17.93 -11.41 -26.42
C ARG A 140 17.92 -9.89 -26.49
N PHE A 141 18.66 -9.21 -25.61
CA PHE A 141 18.82 -7.76 -25.63
C PHE A 141 19.42 -7.23 -26.95
N ARG A 142 20.51 -7.84 -27.44
CA ARG A 142 21.10 -7.47 -28.74
C ARG A 142 20.15 -7.78 -29.90
N ASP A 143 19.47 -8.92 -29.87
CA ASP A 143 18.48 -9.30 -30.87
C ASP A 143 17.33 -8.25 -30.91
N THR A 144 16.86 -7.76 -29.75
CA THR A 144 15.84 -6.69 -29.64
C THR A 144 16.34 -5.33 -30.10
N ILE A 145 17.54 -4.89 -29.69
CA ILE A 145 18.12 -3.63 -30.16
C ILE A 145 18.33 -3.66 -31.68
N GLN A 146 18.85 -4.75 -32.22
CA GLN A 146 19.07 -4.88 -33.66
C GLN A 146 17.73 -4.81 -34.43
N ALA A 147 16.66 -5.41 -33.90
CA ALA A 147 15.32 -5.29 -34.48
C ALA A 147 14.80 -3.82 -34.45
N ALA A 148 14.96 -3.13 -33.32
CA ALA A 148 14.55 -1.73 -33.16
C ALA A 148 15.33 -0.77 -34.08
N SER A 149 16.66 -0.90 -34.15
CA SER A 149 17.49 -0.13 -35.09
C SER A 149 17.14 -0.43 -36.55
N SER A 150 16.89 -1.70 -36.89
CA SER A 150 16.49 -2.09 -38.25
C SER A 150 15.13 -1.49 -38.65
N PHE A 151 14.17 -1.45 -37.71
CA PHE A 151 12.88 -0.78 -37.91
C PHE A 151 13.05 0.74 -38.10
N ALA A 152 13.85 1.38 -37.24
CA ALA A 152 14.10 2.82 -37.29
C ALA A 152 14.79 3.26 -38.60
N GLN A 153 15.80 2.50 -39.05
CA GLN A 153 16.48 2.74 -40.32
C GLN A 153 15.56 2.49 -41.52
N ARG A 154 14.80 1.38 -41.53
CA ARG A 154 13.86 1.05 -42.62
C ARG A 154 12.78 2.12 -42.81
N ASN A 155 12.34 2.73 -41.72
CA ASN A 155 11.30 3.77 -41.72
C ASN A 155 11.88 5.20 -41.71
N GLN A 156 13.20 5.36 -41.84
CA GLN A 156 13.90 6.65 -41.90
C GLN A 156 13.57 7.61 -40.73
N LEU A 157 13.43 7.06 -39.52
CA LEU A 157 13.03 7.84 -38.35
C LEU A 157 14.08 8.92 -37.99
N PRO A 158 13.67 10.14 -37.59
CA PRO A 158 14.58 11.16 -37.07
C PRO A 158 15.48 10.65 -35.94
N VAL A 159 16.76 11.05 -35.93
CA VAL A 159 17.79 10.56 -34.99
C VAL A 159 17.34 10.62 -33.53
N ARG A 160 16.73 11.74 -33.10
CA ARG A 160 16.17 11.90 -31.74
C ARG A 160 15.20 10.78 -31.34
N LEU A 161 14.34 10.32 -32.25
CA LEU A 161 13.41 9.22 -31.96
C LEU A 161 14.14 7.86 -31.89
N GLN A 162 15.19 7.67 -32.70
CA GLN A 162 16.05 6.49 -32.58
C GLN A 162 16.76 6.45 -31.22
N ASP A 163 17.31 7.59 -30.79
CA ASP A 163 18.00 7.73 -29.51
C ASP A 163 17.05 7.50 -28.33
N GLN A 164 15.84 8.07 -28.36
CA GLN A 164 14.80 7.82 -27.34
C GLN A 164 14.41 6.33 -27.30
N MET A 165 14.12 5.70 -28.45
CA MET A 165 13.81 4.26 -28.52
C MET A 165 14.94 3.39 -27.95
N LEU A 166 16.20 3.70 -28.29
CA LEU A 166 17.35 2.92 -27.83
C LEU A 166 17.67 3.19 -26.36
N ALA A 167 17.53 4.42 -25.87
CA ALA A 167 17.68 4.76 -24.45
C ALA A 167 16.67 4.02 -23.58
N HIS A 168 15.40 3.98 -23.99
CA HIS A 168 14.34 3.23 -23.32
C HIS A 168 14.66 1.73 -23.26
N LEU A 169 15.03 1.12 -24.39
CA LEU A 169 15.40 -0.30 -24.45
C LEU A 169 16.68 -0.61 -23.63
N CYS A 170 17.65 0.29 -23.59
CA CYS A 170 18.84 0.16 -22.76
C CYS A 170 18.51 0.26 -21.27
N LEU A 171 17.65 1.20 -20.86
CA LEU A 171 17.22 1.32 -19.46
C LEU A 171 16.42 0.10 -19.04
N LYS A 172 15.42 -0.32 -19.83
CA LYS A 172 14.62 -1.50 -19.55
C LYS A 172 15.50 -2.74 -19.39
N PHE A 173 16.51 -2.91 -20.25
CA PHE A 173 17.47 -4.00 -20.05
C PHE A 173 18.26 -3.87 -18.74
N ARG A 174 18.69 -2.67 -18.33
CA ARG A 174 19.37 -2.48 -17.04
C ARG A 174 18.45 -2.84 -15.87
N THR A 175 17.23 -2.32 -15.84
CA THR A 175 16.25 -2.58 -14.77
C THR A 175 15.80 -4.05 -14.73
N ASP A 176 15.61 -4.70 -15.89
CA ASP A 176 15.41 -6.16 -16.00
C ASP A 176 16.66 -6.94 -15.55
N SER A 177 17.87 -6.41 -15.82
CA SER A 177 19.13 -7.10 -15.54
C SER A 177 19.53 -7.11 -14.06
N GLU A 178 19.16 -6.03 -13.36
CA GLU A 178 19.34 -5.81 -11.92
C GLU A 178 18.12 -6.31 -11.12
N GLY A 179 16.99 -6.55 -11.79
CA GLY A 179 15.78 -7.15 -11.22
C GLY A 179 14.79 -6.14 -10.65
N LEU A 180 14.93 -4.84 -10.92
CA LEU A 180 14.01 -3.80 -10.44
C LEU A 180 12.65 -3.84 -11.15
N GLN A 181 12.62 -4.05 -12.46
CA GLN A 181 11.37 -3.96 -13.26
C GLN A 181 10.73 -5.34 -13.45
N GLN A 182 10.60 -6.08 -12.36
CA GLN A 182 10.27 -7.51 -12.31
C GLN A 182 8.79 -7.84 -12.61
N GLN A 183 8.12 -7.10 -13.51
CA GLN A 183 6.68 -7.15 -13.80
C GLN A 183 6.17 -8.57 -14.07
N GLU A 184 6.85 -9.35 -14.93
CA GLU A 184 6.48 -10.74 -15.23
C GLU A 184 6.46 -11.64 -13.98
N THR A 185 7.34 -11.38 -13.00
CA THR A 185 7.38 -12.13 -11.75
C THR A 185 6.36 -11.63 -10.74
N LEU A 186 6.12 -10.32 -10.66
CA LEU A 186 5.11 -9.72 -9.79
C LEU A 186 3.69 -10.11 -10.21
N ASP A 187 3.45 -10.22 -11.52
CA ASP A 187 2.19 -10.75 -12.07
C ASP A 187 2.08 -12.28 -11.98
N SER A 188 3.18 -12.99 -11.69
CA SER A 188 3.13 -14.41 -11.30
C SER A 188 2.81 -14.63 -9.81
N LEU A 189 2.83 -13.58 -8.99
CA LEU A 189 2.44 -13.65 -7.58
C LEU A 189 0.93 -13.49 -7.40
N PRO A 190 0.31 -14.17 -6.40
CA PRO A 190 -1.09 -13.92 -6.04
C PRO A 190 -1.33 -12.44 -5.71
N LYS A 191 -2.47 -11.87 -6.17
CA LYS A 191 -2.79 -10.44 -6.03
C LYS A 191 -2.54 -9.89 -4.62
N ALA A 192 -2.97 -10.59 -3.56
CA ALA A 192 -2.76 -10.16 -2.19
C ALA A 192 -1.28 -9.89 -1.83
N ILE A 193 -0.34 -10.70 -2.34
CA ILE A 193 1.10 -10.48 -2.13
C ILE A 193 1.55 -9.24 -2.91
N ARG A 194 1.17 -9.14 -4.20
CA ARG A 194 1.49 -7.97 -5.05
C ARG A 194 0.98 -6.66 -4.42
N SER A 195 -0.28 -6.63 -3.96
CA SER A 195 -0.88 -5.48 -3.27
C SER A 195 -0.15 -5.14 -1.96
N SER A 196 0.27 -6.14 -1.17
CA SER A 196 1.05 -5.88 0.06
C SER A 196 2.44 -5.28 -0.22
N ILE A 197 3.08 -5.67 -1.33
CA ILE A 197 4.36 -5.10 -1.79
C ILE A 197 4.15 -3.66 -2.24
N SER A 198 3.19 -3.38 -3.11
CA SER A 198 2.89 -2.00 -3.54
C SER A 198 2.55 -1.10 -2.35
N HIS A 199 1.76 -1.59 -1.39
CA HIS A 199 1.42 -0.85 -0.17
C HIS A 199 2.66 -0.47 0.63
N PHE A 200 3.55 -1.42 0.90
CA PHE A 200 4.80 -1.17 1.63
C PHE A 200 5.72 -0.16 0.91
N LEU A 201 5.77 -0.19 -0.42
CA LEU A 201 6.66 0.67 -1.21
C LEU A 201 6.12 2.10 -1.43
N PHE A 202 4.79 2.27 -1.56
CA PHE A 202 4.23 3.50 -2.15
C PHE A 202 3.16 4.21 -1.32
N TYR A 203 2.58 3.57 -0.30
CA TYR A 203 1.51 4.18 0.52
C TYR A 203 1.94 5.52 1.15
N SER A 204 3.13 5.55 1.76
CA SER A 204 3.70 6.73 2.43
C SER A 204 4.09 7.87 1.50
N LEU A 205 3.94 7.68 0.17
CA LEU A 205 4.06 8.72 -0.84
C LEU A 205 2.67 9.21 -1.27
N LEU A 206 1.73 8.32 -1.61
CA LEU A 206 0.37 8.70 -2.02
C LEU A 206 -0.36 9.53 -0.96
N ASP A 207 -0.23 9.18 0.32
CA ASP A 207 -0.77 9.90 1.48
C ASP A 207 -0.42 11.41 1.50
N LYS A 208 0.68 11.82 0.85
CA LYS A 208 1.15 13.21 0.81
C LYS A 208 0.77 13.96 -0.47
N VAL A 209 0.45 13.23 -1.54
CA VAL A 209 0.07 13.77 -2.86
C VAL A 209 -1.16 14.65 -2.69
N TYR A 210 -1.15 15.85 -3.28
CA TYR A 210 -2.16 16.88 -3.00
C TYR A 210 -3.60 16.37 -3.24
N LEU A 211 -3.80 15.55 -4.27
CA LEU A 211 -5.08 15.04 -4.73
C LEU A 211 -5.76 14.09 -3.73
N PHE A 212 -4.98 13.35 -2.93
CA PHE A 212 -5.47 12.30 -2.03
C PHE A 212 -5.48 12.70 -0.55
N ARG A 213 -5.28 13.99 -0.24
CA ARG A 213 -5.32 14.47 1.16
C ARG A 213 -6.73 14.34 1.72
N GLY A 214 -6.86 13.71 2.89
CA GLY A 214 -8.14 13.49 3.57
C GLY A 214 -8.98 12.34 3.00
N VAL A 215 -8.47 11.58 2.04
CA VAL A 215 -9.11 10.37 1.48
C VAL A 215 -8.98 9.19 2.45
N SER A 216 -9.94 8.27 2.42
CA SER A 216 -9.94 7.05 3.24
C SER A 216 -8.73 6.14 2.98
N ASN A 217 -8.26 5.47 4.04
CA ASN A 217 -7.20 4.47 3.96
C ASN A 217 -7.58 3.29 3.04
N ASP A 218 -8.87 2.96 2.95
CA ASP A 218 -9.38 1.88 2.09
C ASP A 218 -9.31 2.26 0.61
N LEU A 219 -9.63 3.51 0.24
CA LEU A 219 -9.43 3.97 -1.13
C LEU A 219 -7.94 4.05 -1.47
N LEU A 220 -7.10 4.57 -0.57
CA LEU A 220 -5.65 4.58 -0.74
C LEU A 220 -5.09 3.16 -0.95
N PHE A 221 -5.53 2.17 -0.16
CA PHE A 221 -5.15 0.77 -0.35
C PHE A 221 -5.55 0.24 -1.74
N GLN A 222 -6.80 0.49 -2.17
CA GLN A 222 -7.29 0.08 -3.49
C GLN A 222 -6.46 0.72 -4.62
N LEU A 223 -6.21 2.03 -4.56
CA LEU A 223 -5.42 2.78 -5.54
C LEU A 223 -3.99 2.23 -5.63
N VAL A 224 -3.27 2.10 -4.51
CA VAL A 224 -1.90 1.56 -4.49
C VAL A 224 -1.84 0.11 -5.01
N SER A 225 -2.91 -0.67 -4.83
CA SER A 225 -2.95 -2.07 -5.25
C SER A 225 -2.98 -2.31 -6.77
N GLU A 226 -3.39 -1.30 -7.56
CA GLU A 226 -3.46 -1.36 -9.03
C GLU A 226 -2.46 -0.44 -9.75
N MET A 227 -1.79 0.49 -9.04
CA MET A 227 -0.70 1.29 -9.60
C MET A 227 0.48 0.42 -10.04
N LYS A 228 1.14 0.83 -11.14
CA LYS A 228 2.33 0.16 -11.67
C LYS A 228 3.53 1.09 -11.62
N ALA A 229 4.66 0.58 -11.14
CA ALA A 229 5.93 1.32 -11.13
C ALA A 229 6.65 1.14 -12.47
N GLU A 230 6.91 2.24 -13.17
CA GLU A 230 7.61 2.29 -14.45
C GLU A 230 8.85 3.19 -14.34
N TYR A 231 9.93 2.82 -15.02
CA TYR A 231 11.20 3.55 -15.04
C TYR A 231 11.44 4.17 -16.41
N PHE A 232 11.79 5.46 -16.44
CA PHE A 232 11.95 6.23 -17.66
C PHE A 232 13.33 6.91 -17.72
N PRO A 233 14.05 6.83 -18.87
CA PRO A 233 15.34 7.48 -19.05
C PRO A 233 15.17 9.01 -19.17
N PRO A 234 16.24 9.81 -19.02
CA PRO A 234 16.18 11.25 -19.26
C PRO A 234 15.90 11.59 -20.73
N LYS A 235 15.25 12.74 -20.97
CA LYS A 235 14.87 13.29 -22.28
C LYS A 235 13.84 12.44 -23.05
N GLU A 236 13.06 11.61 -22.36
CA GLU A 236 11.90 10.90 -22.91
C GLU A 236 10.62 11.73 -22.71
N ASP A 237 9.78 11.76 -23.74
CA ASP A 237 8.49 12.47 -23.75
C ASP A 237 7.39 11.48 -23.30
N LEU A 238 6.83 11.71 -22.10
CA LEU A 238 5.92 10.78 -21.39
C LEU A 238 4.44 10.97 -21.75
N ILE A 239 4.08 12.21 -22.02
CA ILE A 239 2.74 12.69 -22.38
C ILE A 239 2.96 13.78 -23.43
N LEU A 240 2.19 13.79 -24.51
CA LEU A 240 2.25 14.83 -25.53
C LEU A 240 1.14 15.86 -25.37
N GLN A 241 1.44 17.13 -25.66
CA GLN A 241 0.43 18.19 -25.69
C GLN A 241 -0.68 17.87 -26.72
N ASN A 242 -1.94 18.00 -26.29
CA ASN A 242 -3.16 17.60 -26.99
C ASN A 242 -3.39 16.09 -27.14
N GLU A 243 -2.62 15.23 -26.48
CA GLU A 243 -2.90 13.79 -26.41
C GLU A 243 -4.18 13.49 -25.61
N ALA A 244 -4.88 12.42 -25.95
CA ALA A 244 -6.06 11.97 -25.22
C ALA A 244 -5.67 11.38 -23.84
N PRO A 245 -6.40 11.70 -22.75
CA PRO A 245 -6.00 11.29 -21.41
C PRO A 245 -6.28 9.79 -21.14
N THR A 246 -5.23 8.98 -21.27
CA THR A 246 -5.24 7.52 -21.05
C THR A 246 -4.89 7.15 -19.59
N ASP A 247 -3.80 7.70 -19.09
CA ASP A 247 -3.21 7.44 -17.78
C ASP A 247 -2.77 8.76 -17.11
N PHE A 248 -2.51 8.72 -15.80
CA PHE A 248 -1.74 9.76 -15.10
C PHE A 248 -0.59 9.13 -14.31
N TYR A 249 0.40 9.96 -13.96
CA TYR A 249 1.62 9.53 -13.30
C TYR A 249 1.85 10.30 -11.99
N ILE A 250 2.40 9.63 -10.97
CA ILE A 250 2.93 10.23 -9.74
C ILE A 250 4.44 10.06 -9.75
N VAL A 251 5.19 11.12 -9.44
CA VAL A 251 6.66 11.07 -9.40
C VAL A 251 7.13 10.45 -8.07
N VAL A 252 7.78 9.29 -8.13
CA VAL A 252 8.42 8.64 -6.97
C VAL A 252 9.86 9.11 -6.80
N SER A 253 10.60 9.22 -7.91
CA SER A 253 11.96 9.77 -7.93
C SER A 253 12.28 10.37 -9.29
N GLY A 254 13.25 11.30 -9.32
CA GLY A 254 13.60 12.08 -10.50
C GLY A 254 12.88 13.43 -10.57
N ALA A 255 12.83 14.02 -11.75
CA ALA A 255 12.16 15.30 -12.03
C ALA A 255 11.70 15.37 -13.49
N LEU A 256 10.53 15.97 -13.70
CA LEU A 256 9.90 16.14 -15.01
C LEU A 256 9.76 17.63 -15.34
N ASP A 257 10.13 18.03 -16.55
CA ASP A 257 9.95 19.40 -17.05
C ASP A 257 8.63 19.45 -17.86
N LEU A 258 7.76 20.42 -17.54
CA LEU A 258 6.47 20.65 -18.19
C LEU A 258 6.64 21.66 -19.34
N LEU A 259 6.28 21.26 -20.55
CA LEU A 259 6.54 22.00 -21.78
C LEU A 259 5.24 22.43 -22.48
N VAL A 260 5.23 23.66 -23.00
CA VAL A 260 4.21 24.14 -23.96
C VAL A 260 4.88 24.47 -25.28
N LEU A 261 4.27 24.07 -26.40
CA LEU A 261 4.68 24.54 -27.72
C LEU A 261 4.11 25.95 -27.98
N LYS A 262 4.94 26.99 -27.90
CA LYS A 262 4.57 28.37 -28.26
C LYS A 262 5.34 28.81 -29.52
N ASN A 263 4.62 29.27 -30.53
CA ASN A 263 5.16 29.76 -31.81
C ASN A 263 6.14 28.78 -32.50
N GLY A 264 5.93 27.47 -32.36
CA GLY A 264 6.81 26.42 -32.88
C GLY A 264 8.06 26.13 -32.04
N THR A 265 8.21 26.79 -30.88
CA THR A 265 9.30 26.53 -29.91
C THR A 265 8.76 25.88 -28.64
N GLU A 266 9.49 24.91 -28.10
CA GLU A 266 9.19 24.31 -26.78
C GLU A 266 9.65 25.29 -25.68
N GLN A 267 8.75 25.64 -24.75
CA GLN A 267 9.08 26.45 -23.57
C GLN A 267 8.75 25.67 -22.30
N ILE A 268 9.69 25.65 -21.34
CA ILE A 268 9.47 25.10 -20.00
C ILE A 268 8.57 26.06 -19.22
N VAL A 269 7.42 25.57 -18.77
CA VAL A 269 6.43 26.33 -17.99
C VAL A 269 6.48 25.96 -16.50
N GLY A 270 6.89 24.73 -16.17
CA GLY A 270 7.04 24.28 -14.79
C GLY A 270 7.93 23.04 -14.68
N GLN A 271 8.17 22.59 -13.44
CA GLN A 271 8.91 21.36 -13.16
C GLN A 271 8.23 20.60 -12.01
N ALA A 272 7.88 19.34 -12.26
CA ALA A 272 7.35 18.42 -11.26
C ALA A 272 8.48 17.61 -10.60
N LYS A 273 8.35 17.37 -9.30
CA LYS A 273 9.32 16.73 -8.40
C LYS A 273 8.67 15.55 -7.66
N THR A 274 9.43 14.84 -6.85
CA THR A 274 8.94 13.72 -6.03
C THR A 274 7.72 14.11 -5.19
N GLY A 275 6.62 13.38 -5.33
CA GLY A 275 5.33 13.66 -4.68
C GLY A 275 4.32 14.41 -5.56
N ASP A 276 4.73 14.96 -6.70
CA ASP A 276 3.85 15.66 -7.63
C ASP A 276 3.15 14.69 -8.61
N LEU A 277 2.02 15.15 -9.16
CA LEU A 277 1.24 14.48 -10.19
C LEU A 277 1.54 15.05 -11.59
N CYS A 278 1.29 14.25 -12.63
CA CYS A 278 1.30 14.67 -14.02
C CYS A 278 0.20 13.96 -14.83
N GLY A 279 -0.60 14.74 -15.55
CA GLY A 279 -1.65 14.26 -16.47
C GLY A 279 -3.02 14.01 -15.82
N GLU A 280 -3.14 14.22 -14.51
CA GLU A 280 -4.36 14.07 -13.72
C GLU A 280 -5.47 15.02 -14.17
N ILE A 281 -5.12 16.25 -14.59
CA ILE A 281 -6.09 17.23 -15.10
C ILE A 281 -6.79 16.69 -16.35
N GLY A 282 -6.06 16.07 -17.29
CA GLY A 282 -6.69 15.45 -18.46
C GLY A 282 -7.62 14.30 -18.08
N VAL A 283 -7.17 13.42 -17.17
CA VAL A 283 -7.92 12.24 -16.71
C VAL A 283 -9.20 12.60 -15.96
N LEU A 284 -9.12 13.56 -15.02
CA LEU A 284 -10.25 14.00 -14.21
C LEU A 284 -11.20 14.95 -14.94
N CYS A 285 -10.71 15.77 -15.87
CA CYS A 285 -11.50 16.80 -16.55
C CYS A 285 -11.99 16.41 -17.96
N TYR A 286 -11.78 15.15 -18.39
CA TYR A 286 -12.07 14.67 -19.75
C TYR A 286 -11.51 15.59 -20.86
N ARG A 287 -10.27 16.07 -20.71
CA ARG A 287 -9.66 17.01 -21.67
C ARG A 287 -8.31 16.53 -22.20
N PRO A 288 -7.95 16.92 -23.45
CA PRO A 288 -6.61 16.66 -23.99
C PRO A 288 -5.53 17.25 -23.08
N GLN A 289 -4.36 16.60 -23.05
CA GLN A 289 -3.29 16.96 -22.12
C GLN A 289 -2.71 18.34 -22.44
N LEU A 290 -2.65 19.22 -21.42
CA LEU A 290 -2.33 20.65 -21.57
C LEU A 290 -0.85 20.92 -21.87
N PHE A 291 0.01 19.98 -21.45
CA PHE A 291 1.46 20.09 -21.49
C PHE A 291 2.08 18.84 -22.10
N THR A 292 3.19 18.99 -22.82
CA THR A 292 4.10 17.87 -23.06
C THR A 292 4.93 17.67 -21.79
N VAL A 293 4.99 16.46 -21.27
CA VAL A 293 5.72 16.14 -20.02
C VAL A 293 6.99 15.37 -20.39
N ARG A 294 8.16 15.93 -20.08
CA ARG A 294 9.47 15.33 -20.43
C ARG A 294 10.30 15.00 -19.20
N THR A 295 10.95 13.84 -19.18
CA THR A 295 11.91 13.50 -18.13
C THR A 295 13.17 14.37 -18.21
N LYS A 296 13.59 14.99 -17.10
CA LYS A 296 14.87 15.72 -17.02
C LYS A 296 16.03 14.81 -16.63
N ARG A 297 15.75 13.87 -15.72
CA ARG A 297 16.70 12.91 -15.14
C ARG A 297 16.10 11.50 -15.27
N LEU A 298 16.81 10.45 -14.85
CA LEU A 298 16.21 9.12 -14.64
C LEU A 298 15.03 9.27 -13.66
N CYS A 299 13.85 8.77 -14.02
CA CYS A 299 12.65 8.89 -13.20
C CYS A 299 12.02 7.54 -12.90
N GLN A 300 11.50 7.38 -11.68
CA GLN A 300 10.57 6.31 -11.31
C GLN A 300 9.19 6.92 -11.12
N LEU A 301 8.21 6.43 -11.88
CA LEU A 301 6.84 6.95 -11.87
C LEU A 301 5.87 5.84 -11.49
N LEU A 302 4.80 6.18 -10.77
CA LEU A 302 3.65 5.32 -10.57
C LEU A 302 2.57 5.70 -11.58
N ARG A 303 2.29 4.79 -12.51
CA ARG A 303 1.23 4.91 -13.50
C ARG A 303 -0.09 4.41 -12.94
N MET A 304 -1.14 5.19 -13.14
CA MET A 304 -2.53 4.81 -12.87
C MET A 304 -3.37 5.02 -14.14
N ASN A 305 -4.14 4.01 -14.53
CA ASN A 305 -5.00 4.10 -15.71
C ASN A 305 -6.33 4.81 -15.39
N ARG A 306 -6.80 5.63 -16.34
CA ARG A 306 -8.07 6.37 -16.21
C ARG A 306 -9.26 5.46 -15.89
N THR A 307 -9.38 4.31 -16.54
CA THR A 307 -10.55 3.42 -16.35
C THR A 307 -10.55 2.74 -14.99
N THR A 308 -9.39 2.22 -14.54
CA THR A 308 -9.27 1.63 -13.20
C THR A 308 -9.47 2.68 -12.11
N PHE A 309 -8.92 3.88 -12.30
CA PHE A 309 -9.08 4.99 -11.37
C PHE A 309 -10.54 5.42 -11.22
N LEU A 310 -11.24 5.69 -12.34
CA LEU A 310 -12.63 6.11 -12.30
C LEU A 310 -13.55 5.04 -11.69
N ASN A 311 -13.34 3.75 -12.00
CA ASN A 311 -14.09 2.66 -11.38
C ASN A 311 -13.87 2.59 -9.86
N ILE A 312 -12.62 2.76 -9.41
CA ILE A 312 -12.25 2.78 -7.98
C ILE A 312 -12.87 4.00 -7.26
N VAL A 313 -12.90 5.16 -7.91
CA VAL A 313 -13.52 6.39 -7.37
C VAL A 313 -15.05 6.30 -7.35
N GLN A 314 -15.68 5.78 -8.40
CA GLN A 314 -17.13 5.58 -8.46
C GLN A 314 -17.64 4.60 -7.39
N ALA A 315 -16.85 3.59 -7.03
CA ALA A 315 -17.16 2.67 -5.93
C ALA A 315 -17.10 3.33 -4.53
N ASN A 316 -16.42 4.47 -4.39
CA ASN A 316 -16.17 5.15 -3.12
C ASN A 316 -16.55 6.64 -3.26
N VAL A 317 -17.82 6.91 -3.56
CA VAL A 317 -18.39 8.22 -3.93
C VAL A 317 -17.92 9.37 -3.01
N GLY A 318 -17.95 9.17 -1.69
CA GLY A 318 -17.53 10.18 -0.71
C GLY A 318 -16.10 10.67 -0.94
N ASP A 319 -15.13 9.76 -1.00
CA ASP A 319 -13.73 10.07 -1.29
C ASP A 319 -13.56 10.68 -2.70
N GLY A 320 -14.39 10.29 -3.66
CA GLY A 320 -14.42 10.90 -5.00
C GLY A 320 -14.73 12.39 -4.97
N THR A 321 -15.61 12.82 -4.06
CA THR A 321 -15.86 14.26 -3.84
C THR A 321 -14.65 14.96 -3.20
N ILE A 322 -13.92 14.30 -2.29
CA ILE A 322 -12.71 14.84 -1.65
C ILE A 322 -11.61 15.07 -2.71
N ILE A 323 -11.39 14.08 -3.58
CA ILE A 323 -10.48 14.14 -4.74
C ILE A 323 -10.79 15.33 -5.64
N MET A 324 -12.07 15.55 -5.98
CA MET A 324 -12.48 16.71 -6.79
C MET A 324 -12.31 18.05 -6.05
N ASN A 325 -12.54 18.06 -4.73
CA ASN A 325 -12.30 19.24 -3.88
C ASN A 325 -10.82 19.65 -3.88
N ASN A 326 -9.92 18.67 -3.73
CA ASN A 326 -8.47 18.86 -3.76
C ASN A 326 -8.00 19.38 -5.12
N LEU A 327 -8.52 18.85 -6.23
CA LEU A 327 -8.22 19.35 -7.58
C LEU A 327 -8.68 20.81 -7.75
N LEU A 328 -9.93 21.12 -7.44
CA LEU A 328 -10.47 22.47 -7.61
C LEU A 328 -9.84 23.49 -6.65
N GLN A 329 -9.31 23.07 -5.50
CA GLN A 329 -8.53 23.95 -4.63
C GLN A 329 -7.14 24.22 -5.23
N HIS A 330 -6.44 23.18 -5.67
CA HIS A 330 -5.13 23.30 -6.32
C HIS A 330 -5.20 24.21 -7.57
N LEU A 331 -6.26 24.11 -8.37
CA LEU A 331 -6.52 25.00 -9.52
C LEU A 331 -6.84 26.46 -9.12
N LYS A 332 -7.37 26.72 -7.91
CA LYS A 332 -7.59 28.08 -7.38
C LYS A 332 -6.32 28.68 -6.77
N ASP A 333 -5.44 27.84 -6.23
CA ASP A 333 -4.14 28.26 -5.70
C ASP A 333 -3.13 28.54 -6.84
N LEU A 334 -3.22 27.81 -7.95
CA LEU A 334 -2.44 28.01 -9.19
C LEU A 334 -2.92 29.23 -10.00
N LYS A 335 -2.37 30.41 -9.69
CA LYS A 335 -2.60 31.69 -10.39
C LYS A 335 -1.96 31.78 -11.80
N ASP A 336 -2.13 30.75 -12.62
CA ASP A 336 -1.76 30.72 -14.04
C ASP A 336 -3.04 30.94 -14.89
N PRO A 337 -3.06 31.87 -15.87
CA PRO A 337 -4.24 32.09 -16.72
C PRO A 337 -4.70 30.86 -17.52
N ILE A 338 -3.81 29.88 -17.77
CA ILE A 338 -4.19 28.58 -18.34
C ILE A 338 -4.98 27.78 -17.29
N MET A 339 -4.54 27.76 -16.04
CA MET A 339 -5.22 27.06 -14.94
C MET A 339 -6.54 27.73 -14.55
N GLU A 340 -6.64 29.05 -14.63
CA GLU A 340 -7.89 29.80 -14.44
C GLU A 340 -8.93 29.46 -15.52
N GLY A 341 -8.52 29.38 -16.79
CA GLY A 341 -9.39 28.88 -17.87
C GLY A 341 -9.78 27.41 -17.69
N VAL A 342 -8.85 26.57 -17.20
CA VAL A 342 -9.10 25.16 -16.85
C VAL A 342 -10.11 25.04 -15.70
N LEU A 343 -10.01 25.90 -14.69
CA LEU A 343 -10.92 25.99 -13.55
C LEU A 343 -12.32 26.41 -13.99
N VAL A 344 -12.46 27.52 -14.70
CA VAL A 344 -13.77 28.03 -15.15
C VAL A 344 -14.47 27.02 -16.07
N GLU A 345 -13.74 26.33 -16.95
CA GLU A 345 -14.33 25.27 -17.77
C GLU A 345 -14.65 24.00 -16.94
N THR A 346 -13.88 23.64 -15.92
CA THR A 346 -14.25 22.51 -15.04
C THR A 346 -15.46 22.82 -14.19
N GLU A 347 -15.52 23.97 -13.53
CA GLU A 347 -16.72 24.40 -12.80
C GLU A 347 -17.95 24.41 -13.74
N ASN A 348 -17.78 24.86 -14.99
CA ASN A 348 -18.79 24.70 -16.04
C ASN A 348 -19.10 23.25 -16.45
N MET A 349 -18.16 22.29 -16.42
CA MET A 349 -18.39 20.88 -16.79
C MET A 349 -18.99 20.05 -15.65
N LEU A 350 -18.64 20.37 -14.41
CA LEU A 350 -19.22 19.84 -13.18
C LEU A 350 -20.68 20.29 -13.09
N ALA A 351 -20.92 21.61 -13.23
CA ALA A 351 -22.23 22.17 -13.49
C ALA A 351 -22.91 21.53 -14.70
N ARG A 352 -22.17 21.32 -15.80
CA ARG A 352 -22.45 20.48 -16.99
C ARG A 352 -23.21 19.18 -16.69
N GLY A 353 -22.92 18.51 -15.56
CA GLY A 353 -23.31 17.10 -15.37
C GLY A 353 -22.71 16.21 -16.46
N ARG A 354 -21.55 16.59 -17.01
CA ARG A 354 -20.87 15.93 -18.15
C ARG A 354 -19.63 15.14 -17.74
N MET A 355 -19.46 14.92 -16.44
CA MET A 355 -18.30 14.27 -15.86
C MET A 355 -18.68 12.87 -15.38
N ASP A 356 -17.82 11.89 -15.63
CA ASP A 356 -17.98 10.51 -15.16
C ASP A 356 -17.80 10.35 -13.63
N LEU A 357 -17.60 11.46 -12.89
CA LEU A 357 -17.47 11.50 -11.44
C LEU A 357 -18.81 11.93 -10.81
N PRO A 358 -19.32 11.21 -9.79
CA PRO A 358 -20.52 11.62 -9.06
C PRO A 358 -20.22 12.83 -8.16
N LEU A 359 -20.82 13.99 -8.47
CA LEU A 359 -20.91 15.12 -7.56
C LEU A 359 -22.29 15.16 -6.92
N SER A 360 -22.35 14.84 -5.63
CA SER A 360 -23.55 15.08 -4.82
C SER A 360 -23.76 16.57 -4.59
N LEU A 361 -25.01 17.00 -4.47
CA LEU A 361 -25.38 18.36 -4.05
C LEU A 361 -24.73 18.77 -2.73
N CYS A 362 -24.50 17.81 -1.83
CA CYS A 362 -23.79 18.00 -0.55
C CYS A 362 -22.41 18.66 -0.70
N PHE A 363 -21.70 18.39 -1.81
CA PHE A 363 -20.40 18.97 -2.12
C PHE A 363 -20.49 20.49 -2.39
N ALA A 364 -21.47 20.92 -3.18
CA ALA A 364 -21.66 22.33 -3.53
C ALA A 364 -22.07 23.14 -2.29
N THR A 365 -22.97 22.62 -1.46
CA THR A 365 -23.32 23.23 -0.17
C THR A 365 -22.16 23.29 0.81
N LEU A 366 -21.26 22.30 0.83
CA LEU A 366 -20.12 22.28 1.75
C LEU A 366 -19.08 23.37 1.41
N ARG A 367 -18.96 23.73 0.12
CA ARG A 367 -18.20 24.90 -0.35
C ARG A 367 -18.91 26.25 -0.16
N GLY A 368 -20.23 26.27 0.01
CA GLY A 368 -21.04 27.49 -0.11
C GLY A 368 -21.08 28.03 -1.55
N ASP A 369 -21.01 27.15 -2.55
CA ASP A 369 -21.03 27.53 -3.96
C ASP A 369 -22.47 27.51 -4.51
N ASP A 370 -23.20 28.60 -4.23
CA ASP A 370 -24.59 28.80 -4.64
C ASP A 370 -24.79 28.62 -6.16
N LEU A 371 -23.79 29.03 -6.95
CA LEU A 371 -23.85 28.99 -8.41
C LEU A 371 -23.73 27.56 -8.94
N LEU A 372 -22.77 26.78 -8.42
CA LEU A 372 -22.63 25.36 -8.73
C LEU A 372 -23.86 24.58 -8.27
N LEU A 373 -24.35 24.86 -7.06
CA LEU A 373 -25.55 24.23 -6.48
C LEU A 373 -26.78 24.46 -7.37
N HIS A 374 -27.01 25.70 -7.82
CA HIS A 374 -28.12 26.03 -8.71
C HIS A 374 -28.00 25.30 -10.05
N GLN A 375 -26.78 25.18 -10.59
CA GLN A 375 -26.54 24.54 -11.88
C GLN A 375 -26.66 23.01 -11.83
N LEU A 376 -26.44 22.39 -10.67
CA LEU A 376 -26.73 20.98 -10.41
C LEU A 376 -28.23 20.73 -10.23
N LEU A 377 -28.91 21.50 -9.37
CA LEU A 377 -30.37 21.39 -9.15
C LEU A 377 -31.17 21.60 -10.45
N LYS A 378 -30.75 22.55 -11.29
CA LYS A 378 -31.32 22.81 -12.64
C LYS A 378 -31.17 21.64 -13.63
N ARG A 379 -30.48 20.54 -13.26
CA ARG A 379 -30.39 19.30 -14.04
C ARG A 379 -31.28 18.18 -13.54
N GLY A 380 -31.97 18.36 -12.41
CA GLY A 380 -32.77 17.31 -11.80
C GLY A 380 -31.93 16.27 -11.04
N LEU A 381 -30.80 16.68 -10.44
CA LEU A 381 -30.32 15.97 -9.25
C LEU A 381 -31.37 16.17 -8.15
N ASP A 382 -31.72 15.10 -7.43
CA ASP A 382 -32.76 15.17 -6.39
C ASP A 382 -32.20 15.92 -5.17
N PRO A 383 -32.81 17.05 -4.73
CA PRO A 383 -32.37 17.78 -3.54
C PRO A 383 -32.43 16.97 -2.23
N ASN A 384 -33.04 15.79 -2.26
CA ASN A 384 -33.13 14.84 -1.15
C ASN A 384 -32.05 13.73 -1.22
N GLU A 385 -31.13 13.76 -2.19
CA GLU A 385 -29.93 12.93 -2.15
C GLU A 385 -29.17 13.14 -0.83
N SER A 386 -28.77 12.01 -0.22
CA SER A 386 -28.07 11.97 1.07
C SER A 386 -26.65 11.40 0.92
N ASP A 387 -25.76 11.82 1.83
CA ASP A 387 -24.43 11.23 1.98
C ASP A 387 -24.47 9.83 2.62
N SER A 388 -23.29 9.23 2.87
CA SER A 388 -23.17 7.92 3.55
C SER A 388 -23.74 7.88 4.96
N ASN A 389 -24.06 9.03 5.55
CA ASN A 389 -24.57 9.21 6.91
C ASN A 389 -26.05 9.65 6.89
N GLY A 390 -26.73 9.65 5.73
CA GLY A 390 -28.11 10.10 5.58
C GLY A 390 -28.29 11.62 5.47
N ARG A 391 -27.22 12.42 5.51
CA ARG A 391 -27.31 13.88 5.50
C ARG A 391 -27.57 14.39 4.09
N THR A 392 -28.68 15.09 3.90
CA THR A 392 -28.97 15.82 2.65
C THR A 392 -28.18 17.13 2.56
N ALA A 393 -28.09 17.70 1.36
CA ALA A 393 -27.45 19.00 1.14
C ALA A 393 -28.03 20.11 2.05
N LEU A 394 -29.33 20.02 2.38
CA LEU A 394 -30.01 20.97 3.26
C LEU A 394 -29.49 20.94 4.70
N HIS A 395 -29.05 19.78 5.22
CA HIS A 395 -28.38 19.69 6.53
C HIS A 395 -27.07 20.50 6.54
N ILE A 396 -26.27 20.36 5.47
CA ILE A 396 -24.98 21.04 5.35
C ILE A 396 -25.17 22.55 5.19
N ALA A 397 -26.11 22.97 4.34
CA ALA A 397 -26.46 24.38 4.17
C ALA A 397 -26.96 25.01 5.49
N ALA A 398 -27.77 24.27 6.25
CA ALA A 398 -28.27 24.70 7.55
C ALA A 398 -27.16 24.84 8.62
N SER A 399 -26.29 23.83 8.75
CA SER A 399 -25.14 23.81 9.66
C SER A 399 -24.15 24.95 9.37
N LYS A 400 -24.00 25.31 8.08
CA LYS A 400 -23.15 26.42 7.62
C LYS A 400 -23.80 27.81 7.74
N GLY A 401 -25.11 27.91 7.94
CA GLY A 401 -25.83 29.18 7.94
C GLY A 401 -25.95 29.84 6.55
N SER A 402 -25.84 29.07 5.47
CA SER A 402 -25.91 29.63 4.10
C SER A 402 -27.36 29.83 3.66
N GLU A 403 -27.88 31.03 3.90
CA GLU A 403 -29.24 31.45 3.50
C GLU A 403 -29.50 31.20 2.01
N SER A 404 -28.56 31.57 1.13
CA SER A 404 -28.63 31.33 -0.31
C SER A 404 -28.79 29.85 -0.67
N CYS A 405 -27.94 28.98 -0.10
CA CYS A 405 -28.02 27.53 -0.33
C CYS A 405 -29.34 26.94 0.18
N VAL A 406 -29.84 27.42 1.34
CA VAL A 406 -31.09 26.94 1.95
C VAL A 406 -32.29 27.33 1.09
N LEU A 407 -32.44 28.61 0.73
CA LEU A 407 -33.49 29.09 -0.18
C LEU A 407 -33.51 28.28 -1.48
N LEU A 408 -32.35 28.17 -2.12
CA LEU A 408 -32.17 27.51 -3.41
C LEU A 408 -32.49 26.00 -3.36
N LEU A 409 -32.22 25.32 -2.25
CA LEU A 409 -32.59 23.91 -2.07
C LEU A 409 -34.10 23.76 -1.88
N LEU A 410 -34.73 24.63 -1.09
CA LEU A 410 -36.17 24.61 -0.83
C LEU A 410 -36.98 24.94 -2.10
N ASP A 411 -36.52 25.93 -2.90
CA ASP A 411 -37.10 26.29 -4.20
C ASP A 411 -37.17 25.11 -5.19
N TYR A 412 -36.21 24.17 -5.10
CA TYR A 412 -36.18 22.96 -5.94
C TYR A 412 -36.82 21.73 -5.29
N GLY A 413 -37.39 21.85 -4.08
CA GLY A 413 -38.14 20.79 -3.41
C GLY A 413 -37.33 19.92 -2.43
N ALA A 414 -36.29 20.47 -1.80
CA ALA A 414 -35.64 19.81 -0.66
C ALA A 414 -36.61 19.63 0.51
N GLY A 415 -36.67 18.43 1.09
CA GLY A 415 -37.47 18.15 2.26
C GLY A 415 -36.91 18.83 3.53
N PRO A 416 -37.61 19.82 4.13
CA PRO A 416 -37.12 20.52 5.34
C PRO A 416 -37.12 19.63 6.60
N ASN A 417 -37.78 18.47 6.51
CA ASN A 417 -37.96 17.48 7.58
C ASN A 417 -37.27 16.14 7.28
N SER A 418 -36.38 16.09 6.29
CA SER A 418 -35.57 14.89 6.00
C SER A 418 -34.64 14.59 7.16
N ARG A 419 -34.51 13.31 7.54
CA ARG A 419 -33.69 12.85 8.68
C ARG A 419 -32.38 12.21 8.22
N ASP A 420 -31.30 12.45 8.95
CA ASP A 420 -30.06 11.68 8.80
C ASP A 420 -30.07 10.35 9.60
N SER A 421 -28.95 9.62 9.60
CA SER A 421 -28.83 8.32 10.29
C SER A 421 -28.91 8.37 11.82
N GLU A 422 -28.60 9.50 12.45
CA GLU A 422 -28.80 9.75 13.89
C GLU A 422 -30.19 10.33 14.18
N GLY A 423 -31.00 10.56 13.13
CA GLY A 423 -32.32 11.18 13.25
C GLY A 423 -32.29 12.70 13.40
N VAL A 424 -31.15 13.33 13.10
CA VAL A 424 -31.01 14.79 13.01
C VAL A 424 -31.82 15.32 11.81
N VAL A 425 -32.24 16.59 11.89
CA VAL A 425 -32.96 17.30 10.81
C VAL A 425 -32.31 18.67 10.55
N PRO A 426 -32.47 19.29 9.37
CA PRO A 426 -31.80 20.56 9.04
C PRO A 426 -32.08 21.71 10.03
N LEU A 427 -33.28 21.76 10.61
CA LEU A 427 -33.63 22.76 11.62
C LEU A 427 -32.75 22.66 12.89
N TRP A 428 -32.36 21.44 13.28
CA TRP A 428 -31.45 21.21 14.40
C TRP A 428 -30.04 21.73 14.14
N GLU A 429 -29.49 21.43 12.95
CA GLU A 429 -28.19 21.94 12.50
C GLU A 429 -28.15 23.49 12.51
N ALA A 430 -29.22 24.15 12.04
CA ALA A 430 -29.35 25.61 12.10
C ALA A 430 -29.42 26.15 13.54
N MET A 431 -30.09 25.44 14.46
CA MET A 431 -30.19 25.81 15.88
C MET A 431 -28.86 25.64 16.62
N VAL A 432 -28.14 24.54 16.39
CA VAL A 432 -26.79 24.29 16.96
C VAL A 432 -25.76 25.30 16.41
N GLY A 433 -25.85 25.66 15.13
CA GLY A 433 -25.05 26.73 14.54
C GLY A 433 -25.45 28.15 14.97
N GLY A 434 -26.63 28.33 15.57
CA GLY A 434 -27.15 29.64 16.00
C GLY A 434 -27.68 30.53 14.87
N HIS A 435 -27.91 29.97 13.68
CA HIS A 435 -28.16 30.69 12.42
C HIS A 435 -29.61 31.19 12.29
N LYS A 436 -29.98 32.20 13.09
CA LYS A 436 -31.36 32.69 13.25
C LYS A 436 -32.16 32.91 11.95
N SER A 437 -31.54 33.49 10.92
CA SER A 437 -32.16 33.71 9.61
C SER A 437 -32.51 32.39 8.92
N VAL A 438 -31.59 31.42 8.92
CA VAL A 438 -31.80 30.09 8.37
C VAL A 438 -32.83 29.28 9.18
N ILE A 439 -32.83 29.40 10.51
CA ILE A 439 -33.87 28.81 11.37
C ILE A 439 -35.26 29.32 10.94
N GLN A 440 -35.40 30.64 10.74
CA GLN A 440 -36.66 31.24 10.28
C GLN A 440 -37.04 30.76 8.87
N LEU A 441 -36.12 30.79 7.89
CA LEU A 441 -36.36 30.32 6.53
C LEU A 441 -36.83 28.86 6.47
N LEU A 442 -36.25 27.99 7.29
CA LEU A 442 -36.65 26.59 7.40
C LEU A 442 -38.06 26.44 8.00
N VAL A 443 -38.38 27.17 9.07
CA VAL A 443 -39.71 27.14 9.71
C VAL A 443 -40.79 27.72 8.80
N ASP A 444 -40.53 28.85 8.14
CA ASP A 444 -41.43 29.46 7.14
C ASP A 444 -41.70 28.51 5.96
N SER A 445 -40.75 27.60 5.68
CA SER A 445 -40.86 26.53 4.67
C SER A 445 -41.42 25.20 5.20
N GLY A 446 -41.91 25.16 6.45
CA GLY A 446 -42.57 23.99 7.04
C GLY A 446 -41.65 22.99 7.76
N ALA A 447 -40.44 23.40 8.16
CA ALA A 447 -39.61 22.60 9.08
C ALA A 447 -40.25 22.50 10.47
N ASN A 448 -40.20 21.31 11.07
CA ASN A 448 -40.73 21.02 12.40
C ASN A 448 -39.71 20.19 13.18
N ILE A 449 -39.30 20.67 14.36
CA ILE A 449 -38.32 20.01 15.23
C ILE A 449 -38.74 18.57 15.59
N ASN A 450 -40.05 18.32 15.70
CA ASN A 450 -40.63 17.00 16.01
C ASN A 450 -40.52 15.98 14.87
N SER A 451 -39.99 16.36 13.70
CA SER A 451 -39.61 15.41 12.66
C SER A 451 -38.32 14.65 12.97
N GLY A 452 -37.47 15.16 13.87
CA GLY A 452 -36.20 14.54 14.31
C GLY A 452 -36.31 13.74 15.61
N ASP A 453 -35.18 13.44 16.26
CA ASP A 453 -35.14 12.89 17.63
C ASP A 453 -35.02 14.03 18.65
N VAL A 454 -36.18 14.54 19.10
CA VAL A 454 -36.25 15.62 20.10
C VAL A 454 -35.66 15.20 21.46
N GLY A 455 -35.68 13.90 21.79
CA GLY A 455 -35.05 13.37 22.99
C GLY A 455 -33.52 13.47 22.92
N HIS A 456 -32.93 13.10 21.77
CA HIS A 456 -31.52 13.37 21.48
C HIS A 456 -31.23 14.87 21.51
N PHE A 457 -32.01 15.70 20.82
CA PHE A 457 -31.82 17.15 20.76
C PHE A 457 -31.80 17.79 22.16
N ALA A 458 -32.77 17.45 23.01
CA ALA A 458 -32.85 17.98 24.38
C ALA A 458 -31.70 17.48 25.28
N CYS A 459 -31.26 16.22 25.12
CA CYS A 459 -30.07 15.72 25.81
C CYS A 459 -28.80 16.45 25.35
N THR A 460 -28.58 16.58 24.05
CA THR A 460 -27.39 17.26 23.49
C THR A 460 -27.36 18.75 23.86
N ALA A 461 -28.51 19.42 23.94
CA ALA A 461 -28.60 20.79 24.46
C ALA A 461 -28.22 20.89 25.95
N ALA A 462 -28.54 19.86 26.75
CA ALA A 462 -28.19 19.78 28.17
C ALA A 462 -26.71 19.41 28.40
N GLU A 463 -26.17 18.45 27.63
CA GLU A 463 -24.76 18.05 27.62
C GLU A 463 -23.85 19.19 27.12
N GLN A 464 -24.35 20.11 26.31
CA GLN A 464 -23.68 21.38 25.95
C GLN A 464 -23.90 22.52 26.96
N ASN A 465 -24.59 22.26 28.07
CA ASN A 465 -24.95 23.24 29.11
C ASN A 465 -25.72 24.48 28.56
N ASN A 466 -26.44 24.33 27.45
CA ASN A 466 -26.98 25.43 26.65
C ASN A 466 -28.48 25.65 26.87
N LEU A 467 -28.83 26.31 27.97
CA LEU A 467 -30.22 26.64 28.35
C LEU A 467 -30.97 27.45 27.27
N ASN A 468 -30.29 28.26 26.46
CA ASN A 468 -30.92 29.01 25.38
C ASN A 468 -31.37 28.10 24.23
N LEU A 469 -30.64 27.02 23.97
CA LEU A 469 -30.98 26.05 22.93
C LEU A 469 -32.15 25.16 23.37
N LEU A 470 -32.21 24.74 24.64
CA LEU A 470 -33.41 24.13 25.22
C LEU A 470 -34.65 25.03 25.11
N LYS A 471 -34.51 26.32 25.39
CA LYS A 471 -35.61 27.30 25.21
C LYS A 471 -36.03 27.44 23.74
N GLN A 472 -35.12 27.30 22.78
CA GLN A 472 -35.47 27.28 21.36
C GLN A 472 -36.19 25.99 20.93
N ILE A 473 -35.80 24.82 21.45
CA ILE A 473 -36.54 23.55 21.20
C ILE A 473 -38.01 23.72 21.61
N VAL A 474 -38.25 24.20 22.84
CA VAL A 474 -39.61 24.47 23.34
C VAL A 474 -40.34 25.54 22.52
N HIS A 475 -39.65 26.61 22.11
CA HIS A 475 -40.23 27.68 21.30
C HIS A 475 -40.73 27.18 19.92
N TYR A 476 -40.01 26.25 19.30
CA TYR A 476 -40.43 25.59 18.05
C TYR A 476 -41.28 24.32 18.29
N GLY A 477 -41.84 24.16 19.49
CA GLY A 477 -42.84 23.14 19.82
C GLY A 477 -42.28 21.73 20.05
N GLY A 478 -40.99 21.59 20.37
CA GLY A 478 -40.37 20.30 20.70
C GLY A 478 -40.53 19.92 22.18
N ASP A 479 -40.95 18.69 22.43
CA ASP A 479 -41.07 18.11 23.77
C ASP A 479 -39.70 17.69 24.35
N VAL A 480 -39.13 18.55 25.21
CA VAL A 480 -37.86 18.32 25.91
C VAL A 480 -37.91 17.25 27.01
N THR A 481 -39.08 16.66 27.29
CA THR A 481 -39.24 15.58 28.30
C THR A 481 -39.01 14.18 27.72
N GLN A 482 -38.88 14.06 26.39
CA GLN A 482 -38.62 12.79 25.73
C GLN A 482 -37.22 12.25 26.01
N PRO A 483 -37.04 10.91 26.08
CA PRO A 483 -35.75 10.29 26.21
C PRO A 483 -35.08 10.12 24.84
N LYS A 484 -33.75 10.20 24.77
CA LYS A 484 -33.00 9.69 23.61
C LYS A 484 -32.99 8.17 23.61
N ASN A 485 -32.49 7.57 22.52
CA ASN A 485 -32.48 6.11 22.30
C ASN A 485 -31.94 5.24 23.48
N THR A 486 -31.09 5.78 24.37
CA THR A 486 -30.57 5.08 25.56
C THR A 486 -31.43 5.26 26.84
N GLY A 487 -32.66 5.75 26.71
CA GLY A 487 -33.58 6.01 27.82
C GLY A 487 -33.26 7.26 28.66
N ASN A 488 -32.06 7.84 28.52
CA ASN A 488 -31.71 9.12 29.16
C ASN A 488 -32.64 10.24 28.66
N THR A 489 -33.20 11.03 29.58
CA THR A 489 -33.85 12.31 29.29
C THR A 489 -32.88 13.47 29.49
N ALA A 490 -33.22 14.66 28.97
CA ALA A 490 -32.45 15.88 29.21
C ALA A 490 -32.23 16.18 30.71
N LEU A 491 -33.13 15.74 31.59
CA LEU A 491 -33.00 15.89 33.04
C LEU A 491 -31.86 15.03 33.63
N HIS A 492 -31.57 13.86 33.07
CA HIS A 492 -30.40 13.05 33.49
C HIS A 492 -29.08 13.77 33.18
N ALA A 493 -29.01 14.43 32.01
CA ALA A 493 -27.85 15.23 31.60
C ALA A 493 -27.72 16.50 32.45
N ALA A 494 -28.81 17.27 32.61
CA ALA A 494 -28.81 18.51 33.40
C ALA A 494 -28.42 18.30 34.88
N VAL A 495 -28.77 17.14 35.46
CA VAL A 495 -28.28 16.74 36.80
C VAL A 495 -26.79 16.41 36.78
N SER A 496 -26.33 15.65 35.77
CA SER A 496 -24.93 15.22 35.67
C SER A 496 -23.94 16.38 35.42
N GLU A 497 -24.41 17.46 34.79
CA GLU A 497 -23.65 18.70 34.56
C GLU A 497 -23.89 19.78 35.65
N GLU A 498 -24.54 19.41 36.77
CA GLU A 498 -24.86 20.27 37.93
C GLU A 498 -25.63 21.58 37.61
N ASN A 499 -26.26 21.72 36.44
CA ASN A 499 -26.95 22.96 36.08
C ASN A 499 -28.34 23.08 36.74
N ILE A 500 -28.34 23.70 37.91
CA ILE A 500 -29.50 24.07 38.73
C ILE A 500 -30.57 24.87 37.93
N GLU A 501 -30.19 25.81 37.06
CA GLU A 501 -31.17 26.58 36.25
C GLU A 501 -31.82 25.73 35.16
N MET A 502 -31.06 24.81 34.58
CA MET A 502 -31.56 23.89 33.56
C MET A 502 -32.45 22.80 34.17
N VAL A 503 -32.09 22.28 35.35
CA VAL A 503 -32.95 21.38 36.13
C VAL A 503 -34.28 22.06 36.43
N LYS A 504 -34.28 23.31 36.94
CA LYS A 504 -35.50 24.11 37.14
C LYS A 504 -36.33 24.23 35.86
N PHE A 505 -35.71 24.67 34.76
CA PHE A 505 -36.41 24.83 33.48
C PHE A 505 -37.05 23.53 32.97
N LEU A 506 -36.36 22.39 33.08
CA LEU A 506 -36.89 21.09 32.67
C LEU A 506 -38.04 20.61 33.59
N LEU A 507 -37.96 20.89 34.90
CA LEU A 507 -39.05 20.65 35.85
C LEU A 507 -40.27 21.53 35.56
N ASP A 508 -40.07 22.80 35.19
CA ASP A 508 -41.14 23.71 34.76
C ASP A 508 -41.80 23.25 33.45
N GLN A 509 -41.06 22.56 32.57
CA GLN A 509 -41.61 21.85 31.39
C GLN A 509 -42.22 20.48 31.72
N GLY A 510 -42.28 20.08 32.99
CA GLY A 510 -42.92 18.84 33.44
C GLY A 510 -42.07 17.58 33.32
N ALA A 511 -40.74 17.68 33.20
CA ALA A 511 -39.85 16.53 33.14
C ALA A 511 -39.97 15.64 34.41
N ASP A 512 -40.07 14.33 34.21
CA ASP A 512 -40.27 13.37 35.28
C ASP A 512 -38.95 13.04 36.01
N ILE A 513 -38.96 13.24 37.33
CA ILE A 513 -37.85 13.01 38.27
C ILE A 513 -37.64 11.50 38.53
N ASP A 514 -38.68 10.69 38.34
CA ASP A 514 -38.71 9.25 38.67
C ASP A 514 -38.60 8.35 37.41
N ARG A 515 -38.40 8.93 36.22
CA ARG A 515 -38.27 8.19 34.96
C ARG A 515 -36.87 7.58 34.82
N THR A 516 -36.79 6.25 34.74
CA THR A 516 -35.53 5.51 34.62
C THR A 516 -34.97 5.44 33.19
N ASN A 517 -33.65 5.54 33.05
CA ASN A 517 -32.93 5.19 31.81
C ASN A 517 -32.73 3.66 31.62
N GLU A 518 -32.06 3.23 30.54
CA GLU A 518 -31.75 1.81 30.27
C GLU A 518 -30.90 1.13 31.35
N HIS A 519 -30.20 1.89 32.20
CA HIS A 519 -29.41 1.38 33.31
C HIS A 519 -30.20 1.29 34.62
N GLY A 520 -31.46 1.72 34.62
CA GLY A 520 -32.35 1.71 35.79
C GLY A 520 -32.14 2.87 36.76
N TRP A 521 -31.32 3.86 36.41
CA TRP A 521 -31.13 5.08 37.21
C TRP A 521 -32.23 6.09 36.90
N THR A 522 -32.77 6.76 37.92
CA THR A 522 -33.56 7.99 37.76
C THR A 522 -32.66 9.24 37.88
N PRO A 523 -33.12 10.41 37.43
CA PRO A 523 -32.46 11.69 37.73
C PRO A 523 -32.24 11.94 39.24
N ARG A 524 -33.12 11.43 40.11
CA ARG A 524 -32.92 11.51 41.56
C ARG A 524 -31.78 10.63 42.04
N ASP A 525 -31.71 9.37 41.57
CA ASP A 525 -30.62 8.46 41.96
C ASP A 525 -29.26 9.00 41.50
N LEU A 526 -29.20 9.70 40.36
CA LEU A 526 -27.99 10.40 39.90
C LEU A 526 -27.60 11.53 40.87
N ALA A 527 -28.53 12.42 41.23
CA ALA A 527 -28.27 13.49 42.20
C ALA A 527 -27.85 12.94 43.59
N ASP A 528 -28.43 11.81 44.01
CA ASP A 528 -28.05 11.10 45.24
C ASP A 528 -26.68 10.43 45.16
N GLN A 529 -26.32 9.86 44.01
CA GLN A 529 -25.00 9.25 43.78
C GLN A 529 -23.88 10.30 43.63
N GLN A 530 -24.17 11.44 43.02
CA GLN A 530 -23.21 12.51 42.74
C GLN A 530 -23.06 13.51 43.90
N GLY A 531 -24.08 13.65 44.75
CA GLY A 531 -24.04 14.51 45.94
C GLY A 531 -24.52 15.95 45.72
N HIS A 532 -25.34 16.18 44.69
CA HIS A 532 -25.82 17.51 44.31
C HIS A 532 -26.97 17.98 45.23
N GLU A 533 -26.65 18.40 46.46
CA GLU A 533 -27.63 18.75 47.49
C GLU A 533 -28.64 19.84 47.07
N ASP A 534 -28.22 20.86 46.31
CA ASP A 534 -29.13 21.91 45.79
C ASP A 534 -30.17 21.34 44.80
N ILE A 535 -29.80 20.32 44.02
CA ILE A 535 -30.69 19.62 43.09
C ILE A 535 -31.66 18.71 43.85
N LYS A 536 -31.21 18.07 44.95
CA LYS A 536 -32.09 17.29 45.84
C LYS A 536 -33.15 18.17 46.48
N ALA A 537 -32.74 19.32 47.05
CA ALA A 537 -33.67 20.28 47.66
C ALA A 537 -34.76 20.75 46.67
N LEU A 538 -34.41 20.92 45.39
CA LEU A 538 -35.39 21.20 44.34
C LEU A 538 -36.34 20.03 44.11
N PHE A 539 -35.83 18.81 43.93
CA PHE A 539 -36.66 17.61 43.76
C PHE A 539 -37.57 17.30 44.96
N GLU A 540 -37.18 17.72 46.18
CA GLU A 540 -38.05 17.68 47.36
C GLU A 540 -39.14 18.76 47.30
N SER A 541 -38.79 20.02 47.01
CA SER A 541 -39.76 21.12 46.92
C SER A 541 -40.88 20.87 45.89
N CYS A 542 -40.57 20.20 44.78
CA CYS A 542 -41.54 19.85 43.74
C CYS A 542 -42.61 18.83 44.18
N LYS A 543 -42.42 18.10 45.30
CA LYS A 543 -43.45 17.20 45.85
C LYS A 543 -44.54 17.96 46.61
N GLU A 544 -44.18 19.02 47.35
CA GLU A 544 -45.14 19.73 48.21
C GLU A 544 -46.26 20.38 47.40
N HIS A 545 -45.94 20.99 46.25
CA HIS A 545 -46.93 21.60 45.35
C HIS A 545 -47.95 20.60 44.76
N LYS A 546 -47.59 19.33 44.57
CA LYS A 546 -48.55 18.30 44.12
C LYS A 546 -49.50 17.83 45.23
N SER A 547 -49.20 18.12 46.49
CA SER A 547 -50.00 17.66 47.64
C SER A 547 -51.16 18.59 48.03
N GLN A 548 -51.23 19.81 47.49
CA GLN A 548 -52.22 20.82 47.90
C GLN A 548 -53.43 20.98 46.95
N SER A 549 -53.41 20.33 45.78
CA SER A 549 -54.44 20.54 44.73
C SER A 549 -55.59 19.53 44.71
N THR A 550 -55.65 18.57 45.66
CA THR A 550 -56.77 17.62 45.78
C THR A 550 -57.16 17.30 47.24
N ILE A 551 -58.35 17.73 47.64
CA ILE A 551 -59.07 17.36 48.88
C ILE A 551 -60.57 17.26 48.49
N GLY A 552 -61.35 16.25 48.89
CA GLY A 552 -61.09 15.06 49.73
C GLY A 552 -62.34 14.17 49.80
N ILE A 553 -62.42 13.27 50.80
CA ILE A 553 -63.39 12.13 50.97
C ILE A 553 -62.93 10.90 50.14
N SER A 554 -62.21 9.89 50.65
CA SER A 554 -62.36 9.01 51.85
C SER A 554 -63.34 7.83 51.62
N GLU A 555 -63.10 6.59 52.10
CA GLU A 555 -62.10 6.13 53.07
C GLU A 555 -61.78 4.60 52.99
N GLU A 556 -60.48 4.23 53.09
CA GLU A 556 -59.90 3.06 53.80
C GLU A 556 -60.28 1.58 53.45
N ARG A 557 -59.61 0.49 53.93
CA ARG A 557 -58.46 0.17 54.85
C ARG A 557 -57.93 -1.24 54.45
N HIS A 558 -56.71 -1.78 54.66
CA HIS A 558 -55.44 -1.47 55.38
C HIS A 558 -54.26 -2.02 54.49
N GLY A 559 -52.95 -1.95 54.79
CA GLY A 559 -52.18 -1.22 55.81
C GLY A 559 -50.99 -2.00 56.45
N ILE A 560 -49.74 -1.63 56.09
CA ILE A 560 -48.49 -1.71 56.92
C ILE A 560 -47.90 -3.16 57.10
N ARG A 561 -46.59 -3.46 56.87
CA ARG A 561 -45.37 -2.89 57.51
C ARG A 561 -44.04 -3.18 56.77
N PHE A 562 -43.02 -2.34 57.06
CA PHE A 562 -41.58 -2.45 56.77
C PHE A 562 -40.95 -3.84 57.10
N LEU A 563 -39.76 -4.26 56.61
CA LEU A 563 -38.46 -3.55 56.51
C LEU A 563 -37.38 -4.35 55.72
N GLY A 564 -36.44 -3.68 55.03
CA GLY A 564 -34.99 -4.01 55.10
C GLY A 564 -34.36 -5.14 54.24
N LYS A 565 -33.51 -4.75 53.28
CA LYS A 565 -32.49 -5.56 52.55
C LYS A 565 -31.55 -6.32 53.54
N PHE A 566 -30.86 -7.43 53.23
CA PHE A 566 -30.30 -8.00 51.98
C PHE A 566 -30.38 -9.58 52.05
N LYS A 567 -29.66 -10.48 51.33
CA LYS A 567 -28.51 -10.43 50.37
C LYS A 567 -28.38 -11.74 49.54
N SER A 568 -27.55 -11.68 48.49
CA SER A 568 -26.78 -12.77 47.81
C SER A 568 -27.50 -13.98 47.14
N ASP A 569 -27.13 -14.14 45.85
CA ASP A 569 -26.75 -15.40 45.16
C ASP A 569 -27.81 -16.47 44.75
N PRO A 570 -28.01 -16.72 43.43
CA PRO A 570 -28.88 -17.78 42.92
C PRO A 570 -28.16 -19.04 42.38
N SER A 571 -28.69 -20.23 42.69
CA SER A 571 -28.50 -21.49 41.94
C SER A 571 -29.31 -22.67 42.52
N ILE A 572 -29.83 -23.66 41.77
CA ILE A 572 -30.24 -23.73 40.36
C ILE A 572 -31.10 -25.01 40.12
N PHE A 573 -32.22 -24.93 39.40
CA PHE A 573 -33.08 -26.06 38.93
C PHE A 573 -33.78 -26.95 40.01
N PRO A 574 -34.79 -27.78 39.68
CA PRO A 574 -35.48 -27.97 38.38
C PRO A 574 -37.03 -27.79 38.41
N LEU A 575 -37.65 -28.00 37.24
CA LEU A 575 -39.01 -28.57 37.05
C LEU A 575 -39.22 -29.84 37.92
N PRO A 576 -40.44 -30.37 38.20
CA PRO A 576 -41.25 -30.94 37.09
C PRO A 576 -42.78 -31.25 37.26
N GLN A 577 -43.40 -31.59 36.12
CA GLN A 577 -44.38 -32.69 36.00
C GLN A 577 -45.65 -32.54 36.86
N GLU A 578 -46.32 -31.40 36.76
CA GLU A 578 -47.23 -30.91 37.81
C GLU A 578 -48.67 -31.50 37.77
N GLY A 579 -48.76 -32.81 37.46
CA GLY A 579 -49.83 -33.68 37.93
C GLY A 579 -49.31 -34.56 39.08
N CYS A 580 -49.74 -34.29 40.31
CA CYS A 580 -49.34 -35.05 41.51
C CYS A 580 -49.76 -36.55 41.42
N SER A 581 -49.13 -37.51 42.11
CA SER A 581 -48.75 -37.57 43.53
C SER A 581 -48.02 -38.92 43.82
N PRO A 582 -47.58 -39.26 45.06
CA PRO A 582 -46.81 -38.47 46.06
C PRO A 582 -45.59 -39.25 46.67
N ALA A 583 -44.62 -38.57 47.32
CA ALA A 583 -44.00 -38.93 48.63
C ALA A 583 -42.63 -38.25 48.95
N ALA A 584 -42.51 -37.71 50.18
CA ALA A 584 -41.33 -37.57 51.08
C ALA A 584 -39.99 -36.88 50.68
N ASP A 585 -39.73 -35.75 51.37
CA ASP A 585 -38.53 -35.34 52.16
C ASP A 585 -37.06 -35.25 51.58
N GLY A 586 -36.40 -34.08 51.81
CA GLY A 586 -35.08 -34.09 52.50
C GLY A 586 -33.79 -33.40 51.93
N SER A 587 -33.63 -32.08 52.13
CA SER A 587 -32.40 -31.39 52.65
C SER A 587 -31.03 -31.22 51.88
N TRP A 588 -30.67 -29.94 51.56
CA TRP A 588 -29.34 -29.23 51.58
C TRP A 588 -28.14 -29.72 50.68
N GLY A 589 -27.27 -28.90 50.03
CA GLY A 589 -27.20 -27.43 49.82
C GLY A 589 -25.93 -26.88 49.06
N GLN A 590 -26.00 -25.61 48.58
CA GLN A 590 -24.96 -24.65 48.08
C GLN A 590 -24.28 -24.70 46.65
N ASN A 591 -24.60 -23.66 45.85
CA ASN A 591 -23.74 -22.69 45.11
C ASN A 591 -23.12 -22.90 43.68
N ARG A 592 -23.81 -22.27 42.70
CA ARG A 592 -23.32 -21.40 41.58
C ARG A 592 -22.74 -22.04 40.27
N PRO A 593 -22.80 -21.35 39.08
CA PRO A 593 -23.79 -21.79 38.09
C PRO A 593 -23.31 -22.20 36.68
N ARG A 594 -24.25 -22.81 35.93
CA ARG A 594 -24.26 -23.18 34.49
C ARG A 594 -24.49 -21.96 33.58
N ARG A 595 -24.46 -21.96 32.24
CA ARG A 595 -23.95 -22.77 31.08
C ARG A 595 -24.73 -22.23 29.85
N ARG A 596 -24.12 -22.19 28.67
CA ARG A 596 -24.71 -21.82 27.34
C ARG A 596 -26.11 -22.42 27.04
N THR A 597 -26.89 -21.78 26.15
CA THR A 597 -27.02 -22.17 24.71
C THR A 597 -27.89 -21.23 23.84
N ASN A 598 -27.32 -20.82 22.69
CA ASN A 598 -27.85 -20.77 21.29
C ASN A 598 -29.26 -20.16 21.03
N LYS A 599 -29.55 -19.47 19.91
CA LYS A 599 -29.02 -19.45 18.53
C LYS A 599 -28.87 -17.97 18.07
N PHE A 600 -28.14 -17.56 17.02
CA PHE A 600 -27.91 -18.18 15.70
C PHE A 600 -26.44 -18.17 15.26
N HIS A 601 -26.02 -19.22 14.55
CA HIS A 601 -24.87 -19.18 13.64
C HIS A 601 -25.39 -19.09 12.21
N ASN A 602 -25.01 -18.05 11.45
CA ASN A 602 -25.09 -17.99 9.98
C ASN A 602 -24.34 -16.76 9.42
N SER A 603 -23.09 -16.56 9.86
CA SER A 603 -22.17 -15.58 9.25
C SER A 603 -20.74 -16.10 9.29
N LEU A 604 -20.03 -15.95 8.17
CA LEU A 604 -18.65 -16.44 7.98
C LEU A 604 -17.67 -15.75 8.95
N PHE A 605 -17.98 -14.51 9.35
CA PHE A 605 -17.16 -13.69 10.26
C PHE A 605 -17.03 -14.31 11.67
N GLY A 606 -18.05 -15.05 12.12
CA GLY A 606 -18.07 -15.67 13.45
C GLY A 606 -17.09 -16.85 13.62
N ILE A 607 -16.51 -17.37 12.54
CA ILE A 607 -15.63 -18.55 12.58
C ILE A 607 -14.16 -18.16 12.86
N MET A 608 -13.73 -16.95 12.46
CA MET A 608 -12.32 -16.54 12.52
C MET A 608 -11.87 -15.99 13.87
N SER A 609 -12.79 -15.63 14.77
CA SER A 609 -12.46 -14.99 16.06
C SER A 609 -11.86 -15.95 17.11
N ALA A 610 -12.06 -17.27 16.96
CA ALA A 610 -11.75 -18.27 17.99
C ALA A 610 -10.29 -18.76 18.06
N ALA A 611 -9.31 -18.04 17.48
CA ALA A 611 -7.96 -18.56 17.23
C ALA A 611 -6.78 -17.63 17.60
N ARG A 612 -6.92 -16.74 18.60
CA ARG A 612 -5.78 -16.09 19.28
C ARG A 612 -6.04 -15.83 20.77
N THR A 613 -5.23 -16.41 21.64
CA THR A 613 -4.72 -15.80 22.88
C THR A 613 -3.67 -16.70 23.55
N GLY A 614 -2.68 -16.09 24.21
CA GLY A 614 -1.56 -16.77 24.90
C GLY A 614 -0.23 -16.68 24.15
N GLU A 615 0.82 -16.03 24.66
CA GLU A 615 0.92 -15.17 25.86
C GLU A 615 1.87 -13.97 25.66
N ARG A 616 1.49 -12.85 26.28
CA ARG A 616 2.28 -11.83 27.00
C ARG A 616 3.66 -11.38 26.50
N ASP A 617 3.71 -10.08 26.21
CA ASP A 617 4.49 -9.06 26.93
C ASP A 617 5.98 -9.32 27.26
N MET A 618 6.85 -8.60 26.55
CA MET A 618 7.85 -7.76 27.21
C MET A 618 7.89 -6.38 26.54
N LEU A 619 7.46 -5.35 27.26
CA LEU A 619 7.72 -3.95 26.93
C LEU A 619 9.15 -3.60 27.37
N LEU A 620 10.01 -3.22 26.43
CA LEU A 620 11.24 -2.48 26.74
C LEU A 620 11.38 -1.31 25.76
N SER A 621 11.36 -0.10 26.33
CA SER A 621 11.75 1.12 25.63
C SER A 621 13.25 1.14 25.39
N VAL A 622 13.67 1.52 24.18
CA VAL A 622 15.08 1.81 23.88
C VAL A 622 15.14 3.18 23.20
N ASN A 623 15.77 4.12 23.88
CA ASN A 623 15.99 5.48 23.38
C ASN A 623 17.11 5.52 22.32
N VAL A 624 17.14 6.64 21.59
CA VAL A 624 18.12 6.95 20.54
C VAL A 624 19.57 6.81 21.03
N THR A 625 20.36 6.00 20.31
CA THR A 625 21.80 6.22 20.17
C THR A 625 22.24 6.00 18.72
N LYS A 626 22.84 7.02 18.10
CA LYS A 626 23.62 6.84 16.85
C LYS A 626 24.86 5.99 17.17
N SER A 627 25.11 4.93 16.41
CA SER A 627 26.46 4.37 16.27
C SER A 627 26.58 3.61 14.95
N ALA A 628 27.70 3.77 14.27
CA ALA A 628 27.98 3.16 12.97
C ALA A 628 29.20 2.25 13.04
N ARG A 629 29.17 1.14 12.29
CA ARG A 629 30.32 0.38 11.73
C ARG A 629 29.78 -0.78 10.89
N SER A 630 29.81 -0.66 9.56
CA SER A 630 30.94 -0.96 8.68
C SER A 630 31.13 -2.46 8.40
N GLY A 631 30.28 -3.01 7.54
CA GLY A 631 30.69 -4.13 6.68
C GLY A 631 31.55 -3.58 5.54
N GLY A 632 32.64 -4.28 5.18
CA GLY A 632 33.67 -3.72 4.29
C GLY A 632 33.20 -3.45 2.87
N SER A 633 32.94 -2.18 2.54
CA SER A 633 32.95 -1.69 1.15
C SER A 633 34.34 -1.16 0.83
N TYR A 634 34.88 -1.52 -0.34
CA TYR A 634 36.02 -0.80 -0.88
C TYR A 634 35.56 0.60 -1.33
N PRO A 635 36.33 1.68 -1.06
CA PRO A 635 35.97 3.02 -1.53
C PRO A 635 36.02 3.05 -3.06
N ALA A 636 34.93 3.52 -3.69
CA ALA A 636 34.82 3.63 -5.13
C ALA A 636 35.91 4.55 -5.70
N ARG A 637 36.53 4.16 -6.82
CA ARG A 637 37.51 4.96 -7.55
C ARG A 637 36.82 5.65 -8.71
N VAL A 638 37.01 6.95 -8.81
CA VAL A 638 36.26 7.81 -9.73
C VAL A 638 37.24 8.70 -10.48
N ARG A 639 37.00 8.92 -11.77
CA ARG A 639 37.86 9.76 -12.62
C ARG A 639 37.29 11.17 -12.66
N ILE A 640 38.06 12.17 -12.25
CA ILE A 640 37.66 13.58 -12.26
C ILE A 640 38.36 14.37 -13.39
N SER A 641 37.64 15.22 -14.11
CA SER A 641 38.19 16.17 -15.11
C SER A 641 37.59 17.57 -14.95
N CYS A 642 38.24 18.56 -15.57
CA CYS A 642 37.78 19.94 -15.67
C CYS A 642 38.13 20.45 -17.08
N PRO A 643 37.23 20.32 -18.09
CA PRO A 643 37.53 20.66 -19.48
C PRO A 643 37.94 22.12 -19.69
N GLU A 644 37.32 23.03 -18.93
CA GLU A 644 37.53 24.48 -18.95
C GLU A 644 38.98 24.89 -18.66
N LYS A 645 39.71 24.10 -17.87
CA LYS A 645 41.12 24.34 -17.53
C LYS A 645 42.07 23.37 -18.23
N GLY A 646 41.62 22.76 -19.33
CA GLY A 646 42.42 21.93 -20.23
C GLY A 646 42.71 20.51 -19.74
N ASP A 647 42.26 20.12 -18.54
CA ASP A 647 42.65 18.89 -17.85
C ASP A 647 41.83 17.67 -18.30
N ARG A 648 41.83 17.42 -19.62
CA ARG A 648 41.03 16.39 -20.31
C ARG A 648 41.45 14.94 -19.99
N ALA A 649 42.63 14.73 -19.39
CA ALA A 649 43.19 13.40 -19.18
C ALA A 649 42.47 12.57 -18.10
N GLY A 650 41.72 13.22 -17.21
CA GLY A 650 40.90 12.57 -16.19
C GLY A 650 41.70 11.88 -15.07
N LYS A 651 41.81 12.54 -13.91
CA LYS A 651 42.62 12.08 -12.77
C LYS A 651 41.81 11.15 -11.86
N LEU A 652 42.38 10.00 -11.50
CA LEU A 652 41.72 9.06 -10.58
C LEU A 652 41.72 9.59 -9.14
N MET A 653 40.63 9.35 -8.41
CA MET A 653 40.46 9.65 -6.98
C MET A 653 39.70 8.52 -6.30
N LEU A 654 39.75 8.44 -4.97
CA LEU A 654 38.74 7.75 -4.18
C LEU A 654 37.54 8.70 -3.96
N LEU A 655 36.33 8.17 -4.01
CA LEU A 655 35.10 8.88 -3.68
C LEU A 655 35.08 9.17 -2.15
N PRO A 656 34.89 10.44 -1.71
CA PRO A 656 34.72 10.77 -0.29
C PRO A 656 33.37 10.28 0.24
N GLU A 657 33.13 10.44 1.55
CA GLU A 657 31.86 10.02 2.18
C GLU A 657 30.74 11.06 2.01
N SER A 658 31.06 12.33 1.72
CA SER A 658 30.07 13.39 1.48
C SER A 658 30.21 14.10 0.12
N PHE A 659 29.08 14.55 -0.41
CA PHE A 659 29.04 15.33 -1.66
C PHE A 659 29.72 16.71 -1.49
N GLN A 660 29.69 17.29 -0.29
CA GLN A 660 30.34 18.56 0.00
C GLN A 660 31.88 18.45 -0.02
N GLU A 661 32.45 17.35 0.47
CA GLU A 661 33.89 17.07 0.30
C GLU A 661 34.27 16.87 -1.17
N LEU A 662 33.41 16.25 -1.98
CA LEU A 662 33.65 16.10 -3.42
C LEU A 662 33.75 17.46 -4.13
N LEU A 663 32.85 18.38 -3.79
CA LEU A 663 32.89 19.78 -4.25
C LEU A 663 34.14 20.51 -3.73
N GLU A 664 34.50 20.36 -2.45
CA GLU A 664 35.73 20.94 -1.90
C GLU A 664 36.99 20.42 -2.59
N ILE A 665 37.06 19.13 -2.92
CA ILE A 665 38.23 18.56 -3.62
C ILE A 665 38.27 19.05 -5.07
N GLY A 666 37.12 19.25 -5.72
CA GLY A 666 37.00 19.96 -7.00
C GLY A 666 37.55 21.38 -6.90
N ALA A 667 37.07 22.16 -5.93
CA ALA A 667 37.51 23.52 -5.68
C ALA A 667 39.02 23.62 -5.37
N LYS A 668 39.56 22.72 -4.54
CA LYS A 668 40.98 22.67 -4.16
C LYS A 668 41.90 22.21 -5.32
N LYS A 669 41.44 21.33 -6.21
CA LYS A 669 42.25 20.82 -7.34
C LYS A 669 42.15 21.67 -8.60
N PHE A 670 40.97 22.21 -8.91
CA PHE A 670 40.70 22.96 -10.14
C PHE A 670 40.58 24.47 -9.90
N GLY A 671 40.46 24.95 -8.66
CA GLY A 671 40.40 26.38 -8.35
C GLY A 671 39.12 27.04 -8.88
N ILE A 672 37.96 26.48 -8.53
CA ILE A 672 36.62 26.97 -8.90
C ILE A 672 35.76 26.89 -7.64
N SER A 673 35.12 27.99 -7.23
CA SER A 673 34.36 28.08 -5.97
C SER A 673 32.92 27.57 -6.05
N HIS A 674 32.31 27.64 -7.23
CA HIS A 674 30.97 27.15 -7.51
C HIS A 674 31.05 26.17 -8.68
N THR A 675 30.96 24.87 -8.40
CA THR A 675 31.05 23.83 -9.43
C THR A 675 29.82 22.96 -9.45
N LYS A 676 29.28 22.75 -10.66
CA LYS A 676 28.39 21.63 -10.94
C LYS A 676 29.23 20.40 -11.27
N VAL A 677 28.79 19.25 -10.78
CA VAL A 677 29.37 17.95 -11.12
C VAL A 677 28.45 17.30 -12.15
N GLN A 678 28.99 16.93 -13.30
CA GLN A 678 28.26 16.29 -14.39
C GLN A 678 28.89 14.94 -14.75
N THR A 679 28.13 14.06 -15.40
CA THR A 679 28.69 12.91 -16.12
C THR A 679 29.40 13.37 -17.41
N GLU A 680 30.13 12.46 -18.06
CA GLU A 680 30.67 12.67 -19.42
C GLU A 680 29.58 13.00 -20.46
N ASP A 681 28.34 12.53 -20.25
CA ASP A 681 27.15 12.84 -21.05
C ASP A 681 26.48 14.20 -20.71
N GLY A 682 27.05 14.97 -19.78
CA GLY A 682 26.52 16.27 -19.35
C GLY A 682 25.30 16.19 -18.42
N ALA A 683 25.07 15.07 -17.74
CA ALA A 683 23.99 14.92 -16.76
C ALA A 683 24.44 15.39 -15.37
N GLU A 684 23.72 16.36 -14.79
CA GLU A 684 24.00 16.96 -13.48
C GLU A 684 23.77 15.98 -12.30
N ILE A 685 24.70 15.96 -11.34
CA ILE A 685 24.74 15.06 -10.18
C ILE A 685 24.68 15.90 -8.90
N ASP A 686 23.63 15.72 -8.11
CA ASP A 686 23.40 16.49 -6.87
C ASP A 686 23.73 15.72 -5.58
N ALA A 687 23.95 14.40 -5.67
CA ALA A 687 24.05 13.50 -4.52
C ALA A 687 25.11 12.41 -4.73
N ILE A 688 25.93 12.17 -3.69
CA ILE A 688 27.04 11.20 -3.75
C ILE A 688 26.57 9.74 -3.88
N GLU A 689 25.36 9.44 -3.41
CA GLU A 689 24.70 8.13 -3.55
C GLU A 689 24.44 7.72 -5.00
N LEU A 690 24.57 8.63 -5.97
CA LEU A 690 24.43 8.36 -7.41
C LEU A 690 25.72 7.84 -8.05
N ILE A 691 26.89 8.04 -7.42
CA ILE A 691 28.22 7.82 -8.02
C ILE A 691 28.73 6.38 -7.74
N ARG A 692 29.45 5.77 -8.68
CA ARG A 692 29.89 4.36 -8.68
C ARG A 692 31.40 4.21 -8.98
N ASP A 693 31.97 3.03 -8.69
CA ASP A 693 33.37 2.70 -9.03
C ASP A 693 33.53 2.63 -10.55
N GLY A 694 34.40 3.48 -11.10
CA GLY A 694 34.66 3.62 -12.53
C GLY A 694 34.08 4.88 -13.20
N ASP A 695 33.18 5.62 -12.55
CA ASP A 695 32.49 6.78 -13.15
C ASP A 695 33.45 7.89 -13.60
N HIS A 696 33.03 8.66 -14.62
CA HIS A 696 33.69 9.90 -15.00
C HIS A 696 32.86 11.12 -14.58
N LEU A 697 33.44 11.93 -13.69
CA LEU A 697 32.88 13.19 -13.22
C LEU A 697 33.59 14.38 -13.89
N VAL A 698 32.79 15.28 -14.44
CA VAL A 698 33.20 16.52 -15.08
C VAL A 698 32.84 17.68 -14.14
N PHE A 699 33.83 18.43 -13.69
CA PHE A 699 33.60 19.68 -12.96
C PHE A 699 33.43 20.82 -13.96
N VAL A 700 32.29 21.51 -13.87
CA VAL A 700 31.87 22.64 -14.71
C VAL A 700 31.66 23.85 -13.80
N SER A 701 32.12 25.04 -14.20
CA SER A 701 31.80 26.26 -13.44
C SER A 701 30.38 26.76 -13.74
N ASP A 702 29.71 27.29 -12.72
CA ASP A 702 28.62 28.23 -12.95
C ASP A 702 29.26 29.58 -13.34
N GLY A 703 29.09 29.95 -14.61
CA GLY A 703 29.72 31.12 -15.26
C GLY A 703 28.96 32.42 -15.13
#